data_AF-A0AAF0QYS4-F1
#
_entry.id   AF-A0AAF0QYS4-F1
#
_cell.length_a   1.000
_cell.length_b   1.000
_cell.length_c   1.000
_cell.angle_alpha   90.00
_cell.angle_beta   90.00
_cell.angle_gamma   90.00
#
_symmetry.space_group_name_H-M   'P 1'
#
loop_
_entity.id
_entity.type
_entity.pdbx_description
1 polymer ?
#
loop_
_entity_poly.entity_id
_entity_poly.type
_entity_poly.pdbx_seq_one_letter_code
_entity_poly.pdbx_strand_id
1 'polypeptide(L)'
;MHQLSMITILEPFADNSQLNTVRIQLQMDHAVSNPNGKIWLLWSNEITGNIHENNEQHITGEFKHSDLTEGFMMSFIYAKCKEHMRRPLWDSLLHFANMDIPWCTIGDFNVITNIEEKLGGMPYNMNKSFEFISVIEACGLIDLGYSGLLFTWCNQRAAQARVWKRLDRSMVNDKWLEVMPQTTIEHLSSVGSDHSPLLMVRQNESHTKYFKFLHCWVDNANFMETVQKCWDREVTGNPMWQLHQKIKRLTSTLSNWSKKEYGDIYAKVKEFEEMIRKAEEELLTNNTEALRQQLHLMNANYIRFLKLEESILKQKTQLQWFKEGDANTKYFHALMRGRRRRLLLHKICTGNDVWIQGDDQIAQAACEYFQGMFTGQKCRIDERILQHLPTLVTPEQNQKLQEMPTLEELRQVVSAMNPNSATSPDGIGGKFYHACWNIIKEDLLAAVQSFFCGHIMPKFMSHVCLVLLPKTEQPNRFTDLRPISLSNFSNKIISKLLSMRLVDIIPLLILDNQSGFVKGRSIIENIMLAQEITHGIKRPKVGDNVVIKLDMTKAYDRVSWSFTCLVLRRLGFGEFFIDMVWRIMSNNWYSIIINGHRHGFFHSTRGLKQGDPLSPALFILGAEVLSRMLNLIHHNPMYKGFKMEPKGPQINHLSIADDVIIFTSTDRHSMKLIMNTLEDYEHTSDQLINKEKSHFMVPANTSQDIINNIQEVTGFSQKDSPITYLGCPLYIGRQRIIYYSQLVEKVSKKICGWQARILNYGGKITMVKHALQSIPIHTMAAVSPPSTTIKHIESIIADFFWGRDQDKRKYHWASLETMSLPCAEGGVGIKRLTDICTSLQYKQWWNFKAKSSLWAQFLKSKYCQRANPVTRKLANGQSLVWRYMMKNKNKVEDHITWKINSGSCSFWWDDWLRGGALANYTTNISSLNNATIGHFLVNGKRNERKLRQQVPPLLTF
;
A
#
# COMPACT_ATOMS: atom_id res chain seq x y z
N MET A 1 -1.81 6.15 -40.22
CA MET A 1 -0.34 6.17 -40.12
C MET A 1 0.05 7.24 -39.13
N HIS A 2 1.06 7.01 -38.30
CA HIS A 2 1.56 8.04 -37.39
C HIS A 2 2.35 9.09 -38.19
N GLN A 3 2.17 10.36 -37.90
CA GLN A 3 3.04 11.43 -38.40
C GLN A 3 4.27 11.45 -37.51
N LEU A 4 5.43 11.10 -38.06
CA LEU A 4 6.67 10.92 -37.32
C LEU A 4 7.64 12.05 -37.68
N SER A 5 8.14 12.78 -36.69
CA SER A 5 9.15 13.81 -36.90
C SER A 5 10.58 13.23 -36.90
N MET A 6 10.77 12.02 -36.38
CA MET A 6 12.06 11.31 -36.27
C MET A 6 11.87 9.79 -36.31
N ILE A 7 12.78 9.08 -36.98
CA ILE A 7 12.81 7.62 -37.12
C ILE A 7 14.23 7.12 -36.87
N THR A 8 14.35 6.03 -36.11
CA THR A 8 15.61 5.30 -35.97
C THR A 8 15.41 3.84 -36.34
N ILE A 9 16.27 3.33 -37.21
CA ILE A 9 16.28 1.93 -37.65
C ILE A 9 17.54 1.29 -37.09
N LEU A 10 17.36 0.22 -36.31
CA LEU A 10 18.44 -0.58 -35.75
C LEU A 10 18.62 -1.84 -36.58
N GLU A 11 19.86 -2.14 -36.95
CA GLU A 11 20.27 -3.25 -37.80
C GLU A 11 19.45 -3.36 -39.10
N PRO A 12 19.55 -2.36 -40.02
CA PRO A 12 18.75 -2.30 -41.24
C PRO A 12 19.02 -3.44 -42.24
N PHE A 13 20.04 -4.28 -42.02
CA PHE A 13 20.51 -5.35 -42.93
C PHE A 13 20.70 -4.88 -44.38
N ALA A 14 21.02 -3.61 -44.57
CA ALA A 14 21.24 -2.96 -45.85
C ALA A 14 22.52 -2.13 -45.82
N ASP A 15 23.15 -1.97 -46.98
CA ASP A 15 24.33 -1.12 -47.13
C ASP A 15 23.94 0.37 -46.98
N ASN A 16 24.85 1.18 -46.44
CA ASN A 16 24.66 2.61 -46.21
C ASN A 16 24.38 3.38 -47.50
N SER A 17 24.73 2.83 -48.67
CA SER A 17 24.33 3.35 -49.98
C SER A 17 22.80 3.47 -50.14
N GLN A 18 22.01 2.65 -49.44
CA GLN A 18 20.54 2.68 -49.45
C GLN A 18 19.94 3.72 -48.50
N LEU A 19 20.72 4.31 -47.58
CA LEU A 19 20.22 5.25 -46.57
C LEU A 19 19.48 6.43 -47.21
N ASN A 20 20.04 6.99 -48.29
CA ASN A 20 19.41 8.11 -49.00
C ASN A 20 18.11 7.71 -49.71
N THR A 21 18.03 6.50 -50.25
CA THR A 21 16.80 5.97 -50.86
C THR A 21 15.71 5.84 -49.80
N VAL A 22 16.04 5.26 -48.65
CA VAL A 22 15.11 5.09 -47.52
C VAL A 22 14.68 6.44 -46.95
N ARG A 23 15.60 7.41 -46.84
CA ARG A 23 15.30 8.79 -46.44
C ARG A 23 14.22 9.42 -47.32
N ILE A 24 14.36 9.29 -48.64
CA ILE A 24 13.40 9.85 -49.61
C ILE A 24 12.05 9.12 -49.51
N GLN A 25 12.05 7.79 -49.40
CA GLN A 25 10.83 6.99 -49.29
C GLN A 25 10.03 7.30 -48.01
N LEU A 26 10.72 7.52 -46.90
CA LEU A 26 10.11 7.90 -45.61
C LEU A 26 9.80 9.39 -45.49
N GLN A 27 10.05 10.18 -46.54
CA GLN A 27 9.83 11.63 -46.58
C GLN A 27 10.54 12.37 -45.44
N MET A 28 11.78 11.98 -45.14
CA MET A 28 12.62 12.61 -44.12
C MET A 28 13.63 13.56 -44.76
N ASP A 29 13.96 14.65 -44.08
CA ASP A 29 14.85 15.68 -44.61
C ASP A 29 16.32 15.35 -44.37
N HIS A 30 16.64 14.80 -43.20
CA HIS A 30 17.99 14.49 -42.77
C HIS A 30 18.17 13.00 -42.47
N ALA A 31 19.38 12.47 -42.68
CA ALA A 31 19.74 11.11 -42.30
C ALA A 31 21.23 10.98 -41.94
N VAL A 32 21.53 10.15 -40.94
CA VAL A 32 22.88 9.82 -40.48
C VAL A 32 22.97 8.33 -40.18
N SER A 33 24.09 7.70 -40.53
CA SER A 33 24.42 6.33 -40.13
C SER A 33 25.59 6.33 -39.14
N ASN A 34 25.61 5.35 -38.26
CA ASN A 34 26.79 5.07 -37.44
C ASN A 34 27.91 4.35 -38.22
N PRO A 35 29.14 4.25 -37.67
CA PRO A 35 30.31 3.76 -38.40
C PRO A 35 30.19 2.33 -38.93
N ASN A 36 29.42 1.46 -38.27
CA ASN A 36 29.22 0.07 -38.67
C ASN A 36 27.90 -0.16 -39.43
N GLY A 37 27.17 0.89 -39.78
CA GLY A 37 25.92 0.81 -40.55
C GLY A 37 24.74 0.18 -39.80
N LYS A 38 24.84 -0.02 -38.48
CA LYS A 38 23.81 -0.68 -37.67
C LYS A 38 22.78 0.27 -37.05
N ILE A 39 23.02 1.57 -37.07
CA ILE A 39 22.07 2.57 -36.57
C ILE A 39 21.88 3.61 -37.66
N TRP A 40 20.67 3.68 -38.20
CA TRP A 40 20.26 4.75 -39.12
C TRP A 40 19.29 5.67 -38.41
N LEU A 41 19.64 6.95 -38.32
CA LEU A 41 18.82 8.00 -37.73
C LEU A 41 18.33 8.94 -38.83
N LEU A 42 17.03 9.16 -38.91
CA LEU A 42 16.39 10.04 -39.89
C LEU A 42 15.45 11.01 -39.18
N TRP A 43 15.36 12.26 -39.62
CA TRP A 43 14.44 13.25 -39.04
C TRP A 43 14.02 14.32 -40.05
N SER A 44 12.91 14.98 -39.74
CA SER A 44 12.30 16.04 -40.56
C SER A 44 12.83 17.44 -40.18
N ASN A 45 12.56 18.43 -41.03
CA ASN A 45 12.88 19.85 -40.80
C ASN A 45 12.17 20.47 -39.59
N GLU A 46 11.16 19.78 -39.01
CA GLU A 46 10.55 20.19 -37.74
C GLU A 46 11.54 20.11 -36.57
N ILE A 47 12.61 19.34 -36.72
CA ILE A 47 13.66 19.13 -35.73
C ILE A 47 15.00 19.62 -36.30
N THR A 48 15.56 20.66 -35.68
CA THR A 48 16.96 21.03 -35.92
C THR A 48 17.84 20.16 -35.05
N GLY A 49 18.80 19.43 -35.63
CA GLY A 49 19.64 18.48 -34.91
C GLY A 49 21.12 18.60 -35.27
N ASN A 50 21.99 18.49 -34.26
CA ASN A 50 23.44 18.37 -34.42
C ASN A 50 23.93 17.09 -33.73
N ILE A 51 24.77 16.30 -34.41
CA ILE A 51 25.30 15.04 -33.87
C ILE A 51 26.59 15.34 -33.09
N HIS A 52 26.62 14.96 -31.82
CA HIS A 52 27.75 15.18 -30.92
C HIS A 52 28.71 13.98 -30.93
N GLU A 53 28.18 12.77 -30.83
CA GLU A 53 28.99 11.55 -30.79
C GLU A 53 28.36 10.45 -31.64
N ASN A 54 29.18 9.75 -32.42
CA ASN A 54 28.73 8.71 -33.33
C ASN A 54 29.67 7.49 -33.24
N ASN A 55 29.20 6.45 -32.56
CA ASN A 55 29.98 5.27 -32.22
C ASN A 55 29.32 3.97 -32.73
N GLU A 56 30.03 2.84 -32.61
CA GLU A 56 29.52 1.52 -33.05
C GLU A 56 28.21 1.08 -32.37
N GLN A 57 27.94 1.56 -31.15
CA GLN A 57 26.82 1.12 -30.32
C GLN A 57 25.78 2.21 -30.04
N HIS A 58 26.05 3.47 -30.41
CA HIS A 58 25.08 4.54 -30.27
C HIS A 58 25.36 5.74 -31.19
N ILE A 59 24.33 6.54 -31.44
CA ILE A 59 24.43 7.90 -31.99
C ILE A 59 23.83 8.85 -30.96
N THR A 60 24.59 9.87 -30.52
CA THR A 60 24.10 10.90 -29.60
C THR A 60 24.10 12.26 -30.30
N GLY A 61 22.96 12.95 -30.27
CA GLY A 61 22.81 14.28 -30.84
C GLY A 61 21.99 15.20 -29.95
N GLU A 62 22.14 16.50 -30.17
CA GLU A 62 21.32 17.55 -29.59
C GLU A 62 20.32 18.03 -30.64
N PHE A 63 19.06 18.06 -30.25
CA PHE A 63 17.91 18.29 -31.10
C PHE A 63 17.01 19.38 -30.50
N LYS A 64 16.31 20.11 -31.35
CA LYS A 64 15.29 21.07 -30.94
C LYS A 64 14.12 20.99 -31.91
N HIS A 65 12.93 20.76 -31.37
CA HIS A 65 11.69 20.77 -32.15
C HIS A 65 11.16 22.21 -32.26
N SER A 66 10.51 22.55 -33.38
CA SER A 66 9.81 23.82 -33.59
C SER A 66 8.85 24.22 -32.45
N ASP A 67 8.19 23.25 -31.81
CA ASP A 67 7.19 23.45 -30.76
C ASP A 67 7.80 23.53 -29.34
N LEU A 68 9.13 23.51 -29.23
CA LEU A 68 9.86 23.55 -27.97
C LEU A 68 10.74 24.80 -27.88
N THR A 69 10.68 25.47 -26.73
CA THR A 69 11.54 26.62 -26.42
C THR A 69 12.98 26.19 -26.15
N GLU A 70 13.16 25.05 -25.49
CA GLU A 70 14.46 24.47 -25.12
C GLU A 70 14.85 23.27 -26.01
N GLY A 71 16.15 23.08 -26.24
CA GLY A 71 16.70 21.89 -26.89
C GLY A 71 16.82 20.69 -25.95
N PHE A 72 17.02 19.51 -26.51
CA PHE A 72 17.16 18.25 -25.78
C PHE A 72 18.18 17.34 -26.45
N MET A 73 18.80 16.45 -25.69
CA MET A 73 19.75 15.46 -26.17
C MET A 73 19.08 14.08 -26.30
N MET A 74 19.37 13.37 -27.38
CA MET A 74 18.96 11.98 -27.57
C MET A 74 20.14 11.08 -27.92
N SER A 75 20.22 9.93 -27.25
CA SER A 75 21.14 8.84 -27.56
C SER A 75 20.37 7.62 -28.07
N PHE A 76 20.59 7.27 -29.32
CA PHE A 76 20.00 6.11 -29.99
C PHE A 76 20.94 4.92 -29.86
N ILE A 77 20.48 3.82 -29.26
CA ILE A 77 21.35 2.75 -28.76
C ILE A 77 21.07 1.42 -29.47
N TYR A 78 22.15 0.74 -29.85
CA TYR A 78 22.16 -0.67 -30.23
C TYR A 78 23.36 -1.35 -29.56
N ALA A 79 23.12 -1.92 -28.39
CA ALA A 79 24.17 -2.46 -27.53
C ALA A 79 24.62 -3.86 -27.96
N LYS A 80 25.90 -4.21 -27.77
CA LYS A 80 26.42 -5.55 -28.07
C LYS A 80 25.86 -6.61 -27.10
N CYS A 81 25.65 -7.84 -27.58
CA CYS A 81 25.03 -8.92 -26.78
C CYS A 81 25.91 -9.45 -25.63
N LYS A 82 27.25 -9.35 -25.75
CA LYS A 82 28.19 -9.85 -24.73
C LYS A 82 28.43 -8.80 -23.65
N GLU A 83 28.47 -9.22 -22.39
CA GLU A 83 28.58 -8.34 -21.21
C GLU A 83 29.80 -7.40 -21.26
N HIS A 84 31.01 -7.94 -21.39
CA HIS A 84 32.24 -7.13 -21.45
C HIS A 84 32.28 -6.17 -22.65
N MET A 85 31.56 -6.48 -23.74
CA MET A 85 31.52 -5.63 -24.94
C MET A 85 30.58 -4.44 -24.77
N ARG A 86 29.77 -4.37 -23.71
CA ARG A 86 28.87 -3.23 -23.45
C ARG A 86 29.54 -2.10 -22.66
N ARG A 87 30.69 -2.36 -22.03
CA ARG A 87 31.41 -1.37 -21.20
C ARG A 87 31.71 -0.03 -21.92
N PRO A 88 32.17 -0.02 -23.18
CA PRO A 88 32.41 1.24 -23.89
C PRO A 88 31.15 2.10 -24.05
N LEU A 89 29.99 1.46 -24.23
CA LEU A 89 28.70 2.17 -24.25
C LEU A 89 28.38 2.75 -22.88
N TRP A 90 28.59 1.98 -21.81
CA TRP A 90 28.35 2.45 -20.43
C TRP A 90 29.20 3.66 -20.07
N ASP A 91 30.49 3.65 -20.42
CA ASP A 91 31.42 4.75 -20.17
C ASP A 91 30.97 6.04 -20.90
N SER A 92 30.51 5.92 -22.15
CA SER A 92 29.97 7.05 -22.91
C SER A 92 28.67 7.59 -22.30
N LEU A 93 27.74 6.73 -21.87
CA LEU A 93 26.52 7.18 -21.19
C LEU A 93 26.83 7.92 -19.87
N LEU A 94 27.85 7.47 -19.12
CA LEU A 94 28.29 8.15 -17.90
C LEU A 94 28.90 9.54 -18.19
N HIS A 95 29.56 9.70 -19.33
CA HIS A 95 30.07 11.00 -19.77
C HIS A 95 28.93 12.00 -20.01
N PHE A 96 27.91 11.61 -20.78
CA PHE A 96 26.74 12.46 -21.05
C PHE A 96 25.89 12.75 -19.82
N ALA A 97 25.84 11.84 -18.86
CA ALA A 97 25.09 12.04 -17.62
C ALA A 97 25.54 13.25 -16.78
N ASN A 98 26.74 13.77 -17.02
CA ASN A 98 27.24 14.97 -16.33
C ASN A 98 26.76 16.28 -16.96
N MET A 99 26.09 16.23 -18.11
CA MET A 99 25.55 17.41 -18.77
C MET A 99 24.18 17.77 -18.19
N ASP A 100 23.98 19.02 -17.76
CA ASP A 100 22.72 19.48 -17.15
C ASP A 100 21.65 19.87 -18.19
N ILE A 101 21.39 18.98 -19.15
CA ILE A 101 20.44 19.18 -20.26
C ILE A 101 19.37 18.08 -20.29
N PRO A 102 18.17 18.34 -20.83
CA PRO A 102 17.15 17.32 -21.05
C PRO A 102 17.69 16.17 -21.89
N TRP A 103 17.81 14.95 -21.34
CA TRP A 103 18.45 13.83 -22.02
C TRP A 103 17.60 12.57 -22.04
N CYS A 104 17.50 11.94 -23.21
CA CYS A 104 16.84 10.67 -23.44
C CYS A 104 17.79 9.64 -24.09
N THR A 105 17.77 8.42 -23.58
CA THR A 105 18.40 7.24 -24.19
C THR A 105 17.30 6.32 -24.70
N ILE A 106 17.37 5.85 -25.94
CA ILE A 106 16.33 4.99 -26.53
C ILE A 106 16.94 3.95 -27.48
N GLY A 107 16.43 2.71 -27.45
CA GLY A 107 16.82 1.64 -28.38
C GLY A 107 16.98 0.29 -27.71
N ASP A 108 17.78 -0.58 -28.33
CA ASP A 108 18.04 -1.95 -27.88
C ASP A 108 19.29 -2.01 -26.98
N PHE A 109 19.08 -2.33 -25.70
CA PHE A 109 20.17 -2.44 -24.73
C PHE A 109 20.74 -3.87 -24.62
N ASN A 110 20.11 -4.86 -25.25
CA ASN A 110 20.50 -6.27 -25.19
C ASN A 110 20.65 -6.86 -23.76
N VAL A 111 20.00 -6.24 -22.77
CA VAL A 111 20.00 -6.66 -21.36
C VAL A 111 18.66 -6.33 -20.68
N ILE A 112 18.22 -7.19 -19.77
CA ILE A 112 16.99 -7.01 -18.98
C ILE A 112 17.34 -6.44 -17.60
N THR A 113 16.41 -5.76 -16.93
CA THR A 113 16.62 -5.23 -15.57
C THR A 113 15.90 -6.03 -14.50
N ASN A 114 14.95 -6.89 -14.89
CA ASN A 114 14.20 -7.75 -13.98
C ASN A 114 14.02 -9.16 -14.58
N ILE A 115 13.92 -10.19 -13.73
CA ILE A 115 13.71 -11.59 -14.15
C ILE A 115 12.36 -11.75 -14.85
N GLU A 116 11.35 -10.99 -14.42
CA GLU A 116 9.99 -10.99 -14.99
C GLU A 116 9.96 -10.53 -16.46
N GLU A 117 11.02 -9.86 -16.92
CA GLU A 117 11.17 -9.40 -18.31
C GLU A 117 11.70 -10.48 -19.25
N LYS A 118 11.71 -11.73 -18.79
CA LYS A 118 12.04 -12.90 -19.57
C LYS A 118 10.99 -13.99 -19.39
N LEU A 119 10.55 -14.58 -20.50
CA LEU A 119 9.71 -15.77 -20.51
C LEU A 119 10.36 -16.88 -21.32
N GLY A 120 10.40 -18.09 -20.76
CA GLY A 120 10.95 -19.28 -21.43
C GLY A 120 12.47 -19.46 -21.30
N GLY A 121 12.94 -20.68 -21.58
CA GLY A 121 14.34 -21.09 -21.47
C GLY A 121 14.87 -21.14 -20.02
N MET A 122 16.21 -21.24 -19.88
CA MET A 122 16.87 -21.32 -18.57
C MET A 122 16.66 -20.06 -17.71
N PRO A 123 16.56 -20.16 -16.38
CA PRO A 123 16.47 -18.99 -15.50
C PRO A 123 17.55 -17.94 -15.78
N TYR A 124 17.17 -16.66 -15.79
CA TYR A 124 18.11 -15.57 -16.03
C TYR A 124 18.97 -15.31 -14.78
N ASN A 125 20.29 -15.20 -14.96
CA ASN A 125 21.20 -14.82 -13.89
C ASN A 125 21.30 -13.28 -13.82
N MET A 126 20.70 -12.70 -12.77
CA MET A 126 20.69 -11.25 -12.53
C MET A 126 22.07 -10.61 -12.38
N ASN A 127 23.13 -11.39 -12.13
CA ASN A 127 24.49 -10.85 -12.08
C ASN A 127 24.87 -10.12 -13.38
N LYS A 128 24.34 -10.59 -14.53
CA LYS A 128 24.58 -10.01 -15.86
C LYS A 128 23.92 -8.64 -16.08
N SER A 129 22.98 -8.27 -15.21
CA SER A 129 22.24 -7.01 -15.24
C SER A 129 22.77 -5.99 -14.25
N PHE A 130 23.59 -6.39 -13.26
CA PHE A 130 24.01 -5.48 -12.20
C PHE A 130 24.85 -4.31 -12.71
N GLU A 131 25.73 -4.54 -13.68
CA GLU A 131 26.52 -3.47 -14.31
C GLU A 131 25.57 -2.46 -14.98
N PHE A 132 24.62 -2.92 -15.78
CA PHE A 132 23.63 -2.06 -16.44
C PHE A 132 22.75 -1.28 -15.45
N ILE A 133 22.22 -1.94 -14.42
CA ILE A 133 21.40 -1.29 -13.38
C ILE A 133 22.21 -0.22 -12.66
N SER A 134 23.49 -0.47 -12.40
CA SER A 134 24.39 0.49 -11.75
C SER A 134 24.63 1.71 -12.64
N VAL A 135 24.80 1.51 -13.96
CA VAL A 135 24.97 2.59 -14.93
C VAL A 135 23.71 3.44 -15.04
N ILE A 136 22.53 2.83 -15.13
CA ILE A 136 21.25 3.57 -15.12
C ILE A 136 21.15 4.47 -13.89
N GLU A 137 21.46 3.92 -12.71
CA GLU A 137 21.42 4.66 -11.45
C GLU A 137 22.46 5.78 -11.41
N ALA A 138 23.69 5.50 -11.84
CA ALA A 138 24.78 6.47 -11.89
C ALA A 138 24.47 7.63 -12.86
N CYS A 139 23.85 7.33 -14.00
CA CYS A 139 23.40 8.32 -14.98
C CYS A 139 22.16 9.10 -14.56
N GLY A 140 21.48 8.69 -13.48
CA GLY A 140 20.20 9.28 -13.06
C GLY A 140 19.07 9.07 -14.07
N LEU A 141 19.17 8.01 -14.88
CA LEU A 141 18.19 7.67 -15.91
C LEU A 141 17.00 6.95 -15.30
N ILE A 142 15.82 7.25 -15.84
CA ILE A 142 14.54 6.69 -15.41
C ILE A 142 13.85 6.09 -16.63
N ASP A 143 13.61 4.78 -16.62
CA ASP A 143 12.80 4.07 -17.62
C ASP A 143 11.42 4.72 -17.74
N LEU A 144 11.05 5.20 -18.93
CA LEU A 144 9.76 5.83 -19.20
C LEU A 144 8.58 4.86 -19.06
N GLY A 145 8.83 3.56 -18.98
CA GLY A 145 7.80 2.54 -19.05
C GLY A 145 7.26 2.43 -20.47
N TYR A 146 6.13 1.74 -20.63
CA TYR A 146 5.54 1.49 -21.94
C TYR A 146 4.07 1.11 -21.81
N SER A 147 3.35 1.19 -22.93
CA SER A 147 2.05 0.59 -23.16
C SER A 147 2.15 -0.46 -24.29
N GLY A 148 1.35 -1.53 -24.23
CA GLY A 148 1.42 -2.63 -25.20
C GLY A 148 1.93 -3.95 -24.61
N LEU A 149 2.59 -4.78 -25.43
CA LEU A 149 3.08 -6.10 -25.04
C LEU A 149 4.29 -6.00 -24.08
N LEU A 150 4.38 -6.92 -23.12
CA LEU A 150 5.44 -6.95 -22.10
C LEU A 150 6.84 -7.15 -22.70
N PHE A 151 6.93 -8.02 -23.72
CA PHE A 151 8.19 -8.40 -24.35
C PHE A 151 8.35 -7.68 -25.67
N THR A 152 9.54 -7.16 -25.92
CA THR A 152 9.88 -6.49 -27.18
C THR A 152 10.56 -7.43 -28.15
N TRP A 153 11.23 -8.49 -27.67
CA TRP A 153 11.97 -9.45 -28.48
C TRP A 153 11.51 -10.89 -28.32
N CYS A 154 11.54 -11.67 -29.40
CA CYS A 154 11.29 -13.11 -29.41
C CYS A 154 12.26 -13.86 -30.31
N ASN A 155 12.88 -14.95 -29.84
CA ASN A 155 13.75 -15.76 -30.70
C ASN A 155 13.03 -16.53 -31.83
N GLN A 156 11.70 -16.41 -31.94
CA GLN A 156 10.81 -17.05 -32.91
C GLN A 156 10.93 -18.59 -33.02
N ARG A 157 11.57 -19.27 -32.05
CA ARG A 157 11.73 -20.74 -32.07
C ARG A 157 10.42 -21.47 -31.72
N ALA A 158 10.42 -22.78 -31.92
CA ALA A 158 9.33 -23.68 -31.52
C ALA A 158 9.04 -23.57 -30.01
N ALA A 159 7.82 -23.89 -29.59
CA ALA A 159 7.29 -23.61 -28.25
C ALA A 159 8.22 -24.02 -27.10
N GLN A 160 8.87 -25.19 -27.18
CA GLN A 160 9.76 -25.70 -26.13
C GLN A 160 11.08 -24.91 -25.98
N ALA A 161 11.53 -24.24 -27.03
CA ALA A 161 12.76 -23.45 -27.07
C ALA A 161 12.51 -21.95 -27.22
N ARG A 162 11.24 -21.51 -27.14
CA ARG A 162 10.84 -20.12 -27.32
C ARG A 162 11.25 -19.28 -26.13
N VAL A 163 11.89 -18.15 -26.40
CA VAL A 163 12.34 -17.19 -25.39
C VAL A 163 11.88 -15.80 -25.78
N TRP A 164 11.24 -15.12 -24.84
CA TRP A 164 10.82 -13.73 -24.95
C TRP A 164 11.61 -12.87 -23.98
N LYS A 165 11.96 -11.64 -24.39
CA LYS A 165 12.65 -10.66 -23.54
C LYS A 165 12.16 -9.24 -23.80
N ARG A 166 12.30 -8.35 -22.81
CA ARG A 166 12.21 -6.89 -23.00
C ARG A 166 13.60 -6.29 -23.10
N LEU A 167 14.08 -6.06 -24.33
CA LEU A 167 15.42 -5.53 -24.60
C LEU A 167 15.39 -4.05 -24.98
N ASP A 168 14.31 -3.62 -25.64
CA ASP A 168 14.11 -2.28 -26.16
C ASP A 168 13.50 -1.37 -25.10
N ARG A 169 14.11 -0.21 -24.87
CA ARG A 169 13.76 0.70 -23.77
C ARG A 169 13.96 2.15 -24.16
N SER A 170 13.23 3.04 -23.48
CA SER A 170 13.54 4.46 -23.42
C SER A 170 13.72 4.89 -21.97
N MET A 171 14.82 5.58 -21.67
CA MET A 171 15.15 6.06 -20.33
C MET A 171 15.60 7.52 -20.40
N VAL A 172 15.12 8.33 -19.47
CA VAL A 172 15.35 9.79 -19.49
C VAL A 172 15.88 10.29 -18.16
N ASN A 173 16.60 11.41 -18.17
CA ASN A 173 17.01 12.09 -16.95
C ASN A 173 15.89 12.99 -16.38
N ASP A 174 16.12 13.56 -15.21
CA ASP A 174 15.13 14.42 -14.54
C ASP A 174 14.79 15.69 -15.32
N LYS A 175 15.75 16.26 -16.06
CA LYS A 175 15.58 17.48 -16.86
C LYS A 175 14.63 17.25 -18.04
N TRP A 176 14.73 16.10 -18.70
CA TRP A 176 13.76 15.72 -19.73
C TRP A 176 12.32 15.78 -19.21
N LEU A 177 12.10 15.28 -18.00
CA LEU A 177 10.76 15.24 -17.40
C LEU A 177 10.29 16.59 -16.88
N GLU A 178 11.18 17.57 -16.75
CA GLU A 178 10.83 18.95 -16.45
C GLU A 178 10.26 19.65 -17.68
N VAL A 179 10.92 19.48 -18.84
CA VAL A 179 10.53 20.09 -20.11
C VAL A 179 9.40 19.33 -20.80
N MET A 180 9.44 18.00 -20.75
CA MET A 180 8.52 17.09 -21.45
C MET A 180 7.92 16.05 -20.47
N PRO A 181 7.02 16.47 -19.56
CA PRO A 181 6.50 15.59 -18.51
C PRO A 181 5.56 14.48 -19.00
N GLN A 182 4.91 14.66 -20.16
CA GLN A 182 3.96 13.71 -20.75
C GLN A 182 4.55 12.97 -21.98
N THR A 183 5.82 12.57 -21.91
CA THR A 183 6.41 11.63 -22.88
C THR A 183 5.98 10.21 -22.55
N THR A 184 5.38 9.51 -23.51
CA THR A 184 4.95 8.11 -23.39
C THR A 184 5.59 7.22 -24.44
N ILE A 185 5.74 5.94 -24.13
CA ILE A 185 6.24 4.91 -25.06
C ILE A 185 5.15 3.87 -25.33
N GLU A 186 4.98 3.47 -26.59
CA GLU A 186 4.12 2.36 -27.01
C GLU A 186 4.96 1.29 -27.73
N HIS A 187 4.78 0.03 -27.35
CA HIS A 187 5.32 -1.13 -28.08
C HIS A 187 4.34 -1.50 -29.20
N LEU A 188 4.76 -1.28 -30.44
CA LEU A 188 3.97 -1.65 -31.62
C LEU A 188 4.09 -3.14 -31.93
N SER A 189 3.19 -3.66 -32.76
CA SER A 189 3.21 -5.07 -33.16
C SER A 189 4.48 -5.42 -33.93
N SER A 190 5.13 -6.53 -33.59
CA SER A 190 6.36 -7.03 -34.21
C SER A 190 6.14 -7.67 -35.60
N VAL A 191 5.19 -7.16 -36.40
CA VAL A 191 4.88 -7.76 -37.71
C VAL A 191 6.11 -7.69 -38.60
N GLY A 192 6.68 -8.85 -38.96
CA GLY A 192 7.85 -8.95 -39.83
C GLY A 192 9.21 -8.77 -39.14
N SER A 193 9.26 -8.69 -37.80
CA SER A 193 10.49 -8.58 -37.02
C SER A 193 10.47 -9.50 -35.79
N ASP A 194 11.63 -9.89 -35.30
CA ASP A 194 11.78 -10.50 -33.97
C ASP A 194 11.75 -9.46 -32.84
N HIS A 195 11.80 -8.17 -33.17
CA HIS A 195 11.61 -7.04 -32.27
C HIS A 195 10.27 -6.30 -32.49
N SER A 196 9.79 -5.64 -31.44
CA SER A 196 8.61 -4.77 -31.43
C SER A 196 9.07 -3.30 -31.54
N PRO A 197 8.60 -2.52 -32.52
CA PRO A 197 8.99 -1.12 -32.64
C PRO A 197 8.56 -0.28 -31.43
N LEU A 198 9.39 0.69 -31.04
CA LEU A 198 9.07 1.68 -30.00
C LEU A 198 8.54 2.97 -30.62
N LEU A 199 7.34 3.40 -30.20
CA LEU A 199 6.76 4.69 -30.57
C LEU A 199 6.81 5.64 -29.37
N MET A 200 7.50 6.77 -29.49
CA MET A 200 7.53 7.83 -28.49
C MET A 200 6.57 8.96 -28.88
N VAL A 201 5.68 9.37 -27.96
CA VAL A 201 4.68 10.43 -28.19
C VAL A 201 4.73 11.47 -27.07
N ARG A 202 4.57 12.75 -27.43
CA ARG A 202 4.37 13.88 -26.51
C ARG A 202 2.93 14.39 -26.64
N GLN A 203 2.24 14.59 -25.51
CA GLN A 203 0.90 15.20 -25.47
C GLN A 203 0.97 16.67 -25.01
N ASN A 204 0.15 17.54 -25.61
CA ASN A 204 0.01 18.96 -25.24
C ASN A 204 -1.19 19.15 -24.29
N GLU A 205 -1.05 19.98 -23.25
CA GLU A 205 -2.09 20.18 -22.23
C GLU A 205 -3.00 21.40 -22.51
N SER A 206 -4.30 21.23 -22.22
CA SER A 206 -5.16 22.30 -21.69
C SER A 206 -5.63 21.88 -20.29
N HIS A 207 -5.64 22.80 -19.33
CA HIS A 207 -5.88 22.46 -17.92
C HIS A 207 -6.96 23.32 -17.28
N THR A 208 -8.01 22.69 -16.75
CA THR A 208 -8.93 23.32 -15.80
C THR A 208 -8.43 23.11 -14.36
N LYS A 209 -8.03 24.20 -13.68
CA LYS A 209 -7.56 24.14 -12.28
C LYS A 209 -8.74 24.22 -11.30
N TYR A 210 -8.88 23.21 -10.44
CA TYR A 210 -9.82 23.20 -9.32
C TYR A 210 -9.20 23.85 -8.07
N PHE A 211 -10.02 24.52 -7.26
CA PHE A 211 -9.59 25.06 -5.96
C PHE A 211 -9.05 23.96 -5.04
N LYS A 212 -7.95 24.24 -4.35
CA LYS A 212 -7.37 23.41 -3.30
C LYS A 212 -6.81 24.30 -2.20
N PHE A 213 -7.19 24.02 -0.96
CA PHE A 213 -6.68 24.71 0.22
C PHE A 213 -5.19 24.41 0.40
N LEU A 214 -4.35 25.44 0.55
CA LEU A 214 -2.92 25.28 0.81
C LEU A 214 -2.65 25.31 2.31
N HIS A 215 -1.90 24.35 2.83
CA HIS A 215 -1.66 24.24 4.28
C HIS A 215 -0.90 25.43 4.85
N CYS A 216 0.02 26.02 4.07
CA CYS A 216 0.82 27.17 4.46
C CYS A 216 0.01 28.45 4.65
N TRP A 217 -1.24 28.51 4.18
CA TRP A 217 -2.11 29.66 4.42
C TRP A 217 -2.40 29.84 5.92
N VAL A 218 -2.46 28.75 6.68
CA VAL A 218 -2.73 28.80 8.13
C VAL A 218 -1.65 29.57 8.89
N ASP A 219 -0.42 29.58 8.36
CA ASP A 219 0.73 30.21 9.01
C ASP A 219 0.83 31.72 8.69
N ASN A 220 -0.07 32.25 7.84
CA ASN A 220 -0.14 33.67 7.51
C ASN A 220 -0.95 34.44 8.57
N ALA A 221 -0.41 35.55 9.06
CA ALA A 221 -1.06 36.40 10.07
C ALA A 221 -2.47 36.87 9.66
N ASN A 222 -2.69 37.19 8.38
CA ASN A 222 -3.95 37.73 7.88
C ASN A 222 -4.98 36.64 7.53
N PHE A 223 -4.59 35.36 7.57
CA PHE A 223 -5.46 34.27 7.17
C PHE A 223 -6.68 34.14 8.08
N MET A 224 -6.47 34.09 9.40
CA MET A 224 -7.56 33.90 10.36
C MET A 224 -8.57 35.05 10.32
N GLU A 225 -8.10 36.29 10.19
CA GLU A 225 -8.95 37.47 10.03
C GLU A 225 -9.76 37.42 8.73
N THR A 226 -9.15 37.00 7.62
CA THR A 226 -9.82 36.86 6.32
C THR A 226 -10.92 35.80 6.38
N VAL A 227 -10.66 34.67 7.05
CA VAL A 227 -11.66 33.61 7.26
C VAL A 227 -12.81 34.15 8.13
N GLN A 228 -12.51 34.77 9.27
CA GLN A 228 -13.51 35.31 10.19
C GLN A 228 -14.44 36.33 9.51
N LYS A 229 -13.88 37.36 8.85
CA LYS A 229 -14.65 38.37 8.11
C LYS A 229 -15.54 37.78 7.00
N CYS A 230 -15.11 36.69 6.40
CA CYS A 230 -15.90 35.98 5.39
C CYS A 230 -17.00 35.12 6.03
N TRP A 231 -16.73 34.53 7.19
CA TRP A 231 -17.62 33.61 7.88
C TRP A 231 -18.76 34.32 8.62
N ASP A 232 -18.49 35.47 9.22
CA ASP A 232 -19.46 36.27 10.01
C ASP A 232 -20.61 36.85 9.21
N ARG A 233 -20.48 36.91 7.87
CA ARG A 233 -21.58 37.37 7.02
C ARG A 233 -22.72 36.39 7.08
N GLU A 234 -23.89 36.86 7.46
CA GLU A 234 -25.09 36.05 7.65
C GLU A 234 -25.48 35.28 6.39
N VAL A 235 -26.04 34.09 6.61
CA VAL A 235 -26.62 33.22 5.60
C VAL A 235 -27.87 32.59 6.19
N THR A 236 -29.01 32.74 5.51
CA THR A 236 -30.28 32.13 5.91
C THR A 236 -30.50 30.78 5.21
N GLY A 237 -31.16 29.85 5.89
CA GLY A 237 -31.45 28.50 5.35
C GLY A 237 -31.27 27.42 6.42
N ASN A 238 -31.39 26.14 6.02
CA ASN A 238 -31.11 25.04 6.96
C ASN A 238 -29.60 24.97 7.30
N PRO A 239 -29.21 24.41 8.47
CA PRO A 239 -27.82 24.45 8.93
C PRO A 239 -26.81 23.88 7.94
N MET A 240 -27.15 22.79 7.23
CA MET A 240 -26.27 22.22 6.21
C MET A 240 -26.07 23.15 5.00
N TRP A 241 -27.12 23.86 4.57
CA TRP A 241 -27.02 24.85 3.49
C TRP A 241 -26.24 26.10 3.93
N GLN A 242 -26.43 26.55 5.16
CA GLN A 242 -25.65 27.66 5.72
C GLN A 242 -24.16 27.34 5.68
N LEU A 243 -23.76 26.17 6.18
CA LEU A 243 -22.39 25.68 6.14
C LEU A 243 -21.85 25.63 4.69
N HIS A 244 -22.67 25.13 3.75
CA HIS A 244 -22.30 25.08 2.33
C HIS A 244 -21.97 26.45 1.75
N GLN A 245 -22.89 27.40 1.90
CA GLN A 245 -22.75 28.72 1.31
C GLN A 245 -21.57 29.47 1.91
N LYS A 246 -21.36 29.33 3.23
CA LYS A 246 -20.18 29.86 3.91
C LYS A 246 -18.88 29.27 3.35
N ILE A 247 -18.79 27.95 3.16
CA ILE A 247 -17.62 27.30 2.54
C ILE A 247 -17.42 27.75 1.07
N LYS A 248 -18.48 27.79 0.27
CA LYS A 248 -18.42 28.21 -1.15
C LYS A 248 -17.96 29.65 -1.31
N ARG A 249 -18.45 30.54 -0.43
CA ARG A 249 -18.02 31.94 -0.37
C ARG A 249 -16.55 32.03 0.05
N LEU A 250 -16.16 31.24 1.05
CA LEU A 250 -14.80 31.20 1.56
C LEU A 250 -13.79 30.73 0.50
N THR A 251 -14.10 29.67 -0.26
CA THR A 251 -13.18 29.16 -1.31
C THR A 251 -12.91 30.22 -2.38
N SER A 252 -13.94 30.94 -2.81
CA SER A 252 -13.82 32.07 -3.74
C SER A 252 -12.98 33.21 -3.15
N THR A 253 -13.23 33.54 -1.88
CA THR A 253 -12.49 34.60 -1.15
C THR A 253 -11.00 34.25 -1.01
N LEU A 254 -10.69 33.02 -0.58
CA LEU A 254 -9.32 32.54 -0.40
C LEU A 254 -8.57 32.42 -1.73
N SER A 255 -9.25 32.07 -2.82
CA SER A 255 -8.63 32.05 -4.15
C SER A 255 -8.15 33.44 -4.58
N ASN A 256 -8.99 34.46 -4.38
CA ASN A 256 -8.64 35.84 -4.69
C ASN A 256 -7.58 36.40 -3.73
N TRP A 257 -7.70 36.11 -2.44
CA TRP A 257 -6.74 36.49 -1.42
C TRP A 257 -5.35 35.88 -1.69
N SER A 258 -5.28 34.58 -1.97
CA SER A 258 -4.01 33.90 -2.24
C SER A 258 -3.31 34.46 -3.48
N LYS A 259 -4.05 34.83 -4.53
CA LYS A 259 -3.46 35.46 -5.72
C LYS A 259 -2.87 36.83 -5.40
N LYS A 260 -3.52 37.62 -4.55
CA LYS A 260 -3.05 38.95 -4.13
C LYS A 260 -1.83 38.88 -3.21
N GLU A 261 -1.88 38.02 -2.19
CA GLU A 261 -0.81 37.89 -1.19
C GLU A 261 0.45 37.22 -1.75
N TYR A 262 0.29 36.07 -2.39
CA TYR A 262 1.42 35.23 -2.77
C TYR A 262 1.82 35.40 -4.23
N GLY A 263 0.88 35.64 -5.15
CA GLY A 263 1.15 35.59 -6.59
C GLY A 263 1.57 34.19 -7.05
N ASP A 264 2.48 34.10 -8.03
CA ASP A 264 3.15 32.84 -8.37
C ASP A 264 4.37 32.64 -7.46
N ILE A 265 4.24 31.72 -6.51
CA ILE A 265 5.29 31.39 -5.53
C ILE A 265 6.55 30.86 -6.24
N TYR A 266 6.41 30.08 -7.31
CA TYR A 266 7.54 29.49 -8.02
C TYR A 266 8.33 30.55 -8.79
N ALA A 267 7.63 31.51 -9.40
CA ALA A 267 8.28 32.64 -10.07
C ALA A 267 9.03 33.52 -9.07
N LYS A 268 8.41 33.84 -7.92
CA LYS A 268 9.05 34.65 -6.88
C LYS A 268 10.33 34.04 -6.31
N VAL A 269 10.40 32.71 -6.14
CA VAL A 269 11.63 32.05 -5.70
C VAL A 269 12.78 32.34 -6.67
N LYS A 270 12.54 32.20 -7.98
CA LYS A 270 13.54 32.50 -9.03
C LYS A 270 13.91 33.99 -9.07
N GLU A 271 12.91 34.88 -8.93
CA GLU A 271 13.14 36.33 -8.88
C GLU A 271 14.04 36.71 -7.71
N PHE A 272 13.77 36.20 -6.50
CA PHE A 272 14.61 36.48 -5.33
C PHE A 272 16.02 35.89 -5.45
N GLU A 273 16.17 34.70 -6.05
CA GLU A 273 17.47 34.09 -6.31
C GLU A 273 18.34 35.00 -7.21
N GLU A 274 17.76 35.52 -8.29
CA GLU A 274 18.47 36.44 -9.20
C GLU A 274 18.72 37.82 -8.55
N MET A 275 17.80 38.32 -7.72
CA MET A 275 17.99 39.56 -6.97
C MET A 275 19.12 39.44 -5.94
N ILE A 276 19.22 38.30 -5.24
CA ILE A 276 20.32 38.03 -4.30
C ILE A 276 21.65 37.98 -5.04
N ARG A 277 21.72 37.27 -6.17
CA ARG A 277 22.95 37.20 -7.00
C ARG A 277 23.45 38.60 -7.38
N LYS A 278 22.55 39.45 -7.88
CA LYS A 278 22.88 40.85 -8.24
C LYS A 278 23.33 41.67 -7.04
N ALA A 279 22.64 41.53 -5.90
CA ALA A 279 23.00 42.24 -4.68
C ALA A 279 24.36 41.79 -4.11
N GLU A 280 24.71 40.50 -4.21
CA GLU A 280 26.03 39.98 -3.83
C GLU A 280 27.15 40.51 -4.75
N GLU A 281 26.91 40.57 -6.06
CA GLU A 281 27.84 41.18 -7.03
C GLU A 281 28.08 42.67 -6.75
N GLU A 282 27.01 43.41 -6.42
CA GLU A 282 27.11 44.83 -6.06
C GLU A 282 27.87 45.02 -4.74
N LEU A 283 27.69 44.14 -3.76
CA LEU A 283 28.34 44.20 -2.46
C LEU A 283 29.86 43.89 -2.52
N LEU A 284 30.28 43.07 -3.48
CA LEU A 284 31.70 42.85 -3.81
C LEU A 284 32.36 44.12 -4.34
N THR A 285 31.60 44.99 -5.01
CA THR A 285 32.09 46.20 -5.66
C THR A 285 31.95 47.43 -4.75
N ASN A 286 30.90 47.49 -3.92
CA ASN A 286 30.59 48.62 -3.03
C ASN A 286 29.98 48.14 -1.71
N ASN A 287 30.81 48.03 -0.67
CA ASN A 287 30.44 47.36 0.58
C ASN A 287 29.86 48.34 1.63
N THR A 288 28.61 48.79 1.41
CA THR A 288 27.90 49.70 2.33
C THR A 288 26.96 48.94 3.29
N GLU A 289 26.68 49.54 4.44
CA GLU A 289 25.77 48.95 5.44
C GLU A 289 24.32 48.84 4.94
N ALA A 290 23.86 49.80 4.13
CA ALA A 290 22.54 49.78 3.51
C ALA A 290 22.37 48.57 2.56
N LEU A 291 23.38 48.26 1.74
CA LEU A 291 23.38 47.10 0.86
C LEU A 291 23.38 45.78 1.65
N ARG A 292 24.10 45.70 2.78
CA ARG A 292 24.05 44.52 3.67
C ARG A 292 22.67 44.32 4.27
N GLN A 293 22.02 45.38 4.75
CA GLN A 293 20.66 45.31 5.29
C GLN A 293 19.66 44.86 4.21
N GLN A 294 19.80 45.39 3.00
CA GLN A 294 18.98 44.99 1.86
C GLN A 294 19.18 43.52 1.48
N LEU A 295 20.43 43.04 1.43
CA LEU A 295 20.76 41.63 1.18
C LEU A 295 20.20 40.71 2.28
N HIS A 296 20.28 41.10 3.56
CA HIS A 296 19.68 40.33 4.65
C HIS A 296 18.15 40.25 4.52
N LEU A 297 17.49 41.35 4.14
CA LEU A 297 16.05 41.36 3.91
C LEU A 297 15.65 40.48 2.71
N MET A 298 16.41 40.53 1.62
CA MET A 298 16.20 39.67 0.44
C MET A 298 16.39 38.20 0.79
N ASN A 299 17.46 37.86 1.52
CA ASN A 299 17.71 36.49 2.00
C ASN A 299 16.59 35.99 2.91
N ALA A 300 16.10 36.82 3.84
CA ALA A 300 14.98 36.46 4.70
C ALA A 300 13.70 36.18 3.88
N ASN A 301 13.42 37.00 2.87
CA ASN A 301 12.29 36.80 1.97
C ASN A 301 12.45 35.55 1.09
N TYR A 302 13.65 35.31 0.56
CA TYR A 302 13.98 34.12 -0.21
C TYR A 302 13.76 32.84 0.60
N ILE A 303 14.30 32.77 1.83
CA ILE A 303 14.09 31.67 2.76
C ILE A 303 12.60 31.48 3.07
N ARG A 304 11.84 32.58 3.23
CA ARG A 304 10.38 32.51 3.43
C ARG A 304 9.67 31.87 2.24
N PHE A 305 9.96 32.31 1.01
CA PHE A 305 9.32 31.75 -0.20
C PHE A 305 9.76 30.32 -0.49
N LEU A 306 11.02 29.95 -0.22
CA LEU A 306 11.49 28.56 -0.26
C LEU A 306 10.71 27.65 0.69
N LYS A 307 10.50 28.09 1.95
CA LYS A 307 9.68 27.33 2.92
C LYS A 307 8.24 27.16 2.46
N LEU A 308 7.66 28.19 1.82
CA LEU A 308 6.31 28.11 1.26
C LEU A 308 6.25 27.11 0.10
N GLU A 309 7.21 27.17 -0.82
CA GLU A 309 7.35 26.21 -1.92
C GLU A 309 7.48 24.78 -1.39
N GLU A 310 8.38 24.55 -0.44
CA GLU A 310 8.59 23.25 0.22
C GLU A 310 7.29 22.75 0.85
N SER A 311 6.56 23.60 1.58
CA SER A 311 5.28 23.23 2.19
C SER A 311 4.25 22.81 1.14
N ILE A 312 4.18 23.49 -0.01
CA ILE A 312 3.27 23.15 -1.11
C ILE A 312 3.69 21.82 -1.75
N LEU A 313 4.99 21.60 -1.97
CA LEU A 313 5.53 20.36 -2.50
C LEU A 313 5.30 19.19 -1.54
N LYS A 314 5.48 19.40 -0.23
CA LYS A 314 5.17 18.42 0.82
C LYS A 314 3.69 18.05 0.82
N GLN A 315 2.80 19.03 0.69
CA GLN A 315 1.36 18.80 0.59
C GLN A 315 0.99 18.03 -0.69
N LYS A 316 1.62 18.33 -1.84
CA LYS A 316 1.41 17.62 -3.11
C LYS A 316 1.96 16.18 -3.05
N THR A 317 3.08 15.95 -2.40
CA THR A 317 3.75 14.64 -2.29
C THR A 317 3.19 13.76 -1.18
N GLN A 318 2.52 14.31 -0.16
CA GLN A 318 1.92 13.54 0.94
C GLN A 318 2.92 12.60 1.66
N LEU A 319 4.21 12.94 1.68
CA LEU A 319 5.25 12.14 2.34
C LEU A 319 5.26 12.40 3.84
N GLN A 320 5.08 11.35 4.65
CA GLN A 320 4.96 11.44 6.12
C GLN A 320 6.28 11.30 6.87
N TRP A 321 7.32 10.74 6.25
CA TRP A 321 8.56 10.32 6.93
C TRP A 321 9.71 11.33 6.86
N PHE A 322 9.46 12.50 6.28
CA PHE A 322 10.43 13.59 6.24
C PHE A 322 10.31 14.41 7.53
N LYS A 323 11.31 14.30 8.42
CA LYS A 323 11.46 15.21 9.55
C LYS A 323 11.88 16.58 9.01
N GLU A 324 11.37 17.63 9.65
CA GLU A 324 11.72 19.03 9.34
C GLU A 324 13.24 19.19 9.44
N GLY A 325 13.93 19.45 8.32
CA GLY A 325 15.38 19.67 8.32
C GLY A 325 16.12 19.50 6.99
N ASP A 326 15.65 18.67 6.05
CA ASP A 326 16.35 18.47 4.76
C ASP A 326 15.58 19.15 3.60
N ALA A 327 16.05 20.31 3.15
CA ALA A 327 15.49 21.04 2.02
C ALA A 327 15.88 20.41 0.68
N ASN A 328 15.31 19.25 0.34
CA ASN A 328 15.58 18.59 -0.95
C ASN A 328 14.40 18.74 -1.91
N THR A 329 14.20 19.97 -2.41
CA THR A 329 13.16 20.30 -3.40
C THR A 329 13.29 19.42 -4.65
N LYS A 330 14.51 19.18 -5.13
CA LYS A 330 14.79 18.30 -6.28
C LYS A 330 14.24 16.88 -6.08
N TYR A 331 14.45 16.30 -4.90
CA TYR A 331 13.87 14.99 -4.55
C TYR A 331 12.33 14.98 -4.60
N PHE A 332 11.68 16.00 -4.04
CA PHE A 332 10.21 16.10 -4.07
C PHE A 332 9.68 16.24 -5.50
N HIS A 333 10.34 17.04 -6.34
CA HIS A 333 9.98 17.19 -7.75
C HIS A 333 10.14 15.88 -8.53
N ALA A 334 11.26 15.17 -8.38
CA ALA A 334 11.48 13.87 -9.01
C ALA A 334 10.41 12.84 -8.59
N LEU A 335 10.09 12.79 -7.31
CA LEU A 335 9.06 11.89 -6.78
C LEU A 335 7.65 12.24 -7.28
N MET A 336 7.32 13.54 -7.38
CA MET A 336 6.06 13.98 -7.98
C MET A 336 5.94 13.57 -9.44
N ARG A 337 7.01 13.73 -10.22
CA ARG A 337 7.03 13.34 -11.64
C ARG A 337 6.86 11.83 -11.81
N GLY A 338 7.60 11.03 -11.05
CA GLY A 338 7.45 9.57 -11.06
C GLY A 338 6.02 9.11 -10.70
N ARG A 339 5.38 9.76 -9.71
CA ARG A 339 3.97 9.48 -9.37
C ARG A 339 2.99 9.90 -10.47
N ARG A 340 3.16 11.09 -11.05
CA ARG A 340 2.29 11.56 -12.15
C ARG A 340 2.35 10.59 -13.33
N ARG A 341 3.53 10.13 -13.70
CA ARG A 341 3.71 9.13 -14.76
C ARG A 341 2.97 7.84 -14.45
N ARG A 342 3.13 7.29 -13.25
CA ARG A 342 2.46 6.06 -12.85
C ARG A 342 0.92 6.18 -12.82
N LEU A 343 0.41 7.39 -12.58
CA LEU A 343 -1.03 7.67 -12.53
C LEU A 343 -1.62 8.09 -13.88
N LEU A 344 -0.78 8.42 -14.88
CA LEU A 344 -1.23 8.82 -16.20
C LEU A 344 -1.83 7.62 -16.93
N LEU A 345 -3.09 7.72 -17.33
CA LEU A 345 -3.79 6.71 -18.10
C LEU A 345 -3.79 7.12 -19.57
N HIS A 346 -2.87 6.56 -20.35
CA HIS A 346 -2.76 6.86 -21.79
C HIS A 346 -3.73 6.03 -22.65
N LYS A 347 -3.89 4.76 -22.30
CA LYS A 347 -4.66 3.78 -23.06
C LYS A 347 -5.23 2.74 -22.11
N ILE A 348 -6.43 2.25 -22.38
CA ILE A 348 -7.02 1.19 -21.58
C ILE A 348 -7.74 0.17 -22.46
N CYS A 349 -7.60 -1.11 -22.10
CA CYS A 349 -8.29 -2.20 -22.74
C CYS A 349 -9.63 -2.45 -22.04
N THR A 350 -10.70 -2.47 -22.81
CA THR A 350 -12.05 -2.78 -22.34
C THR A 350 -12.23 -4.28 -22.11
N GLY A 351 -13.38 -4.69 -21.55
CA GLY A 351 -13.72 -6.10 -21.37
C GLY A 351 -13.87 -6.90 -22.67
N ASN A 352 -14.04 -6.21 -23.81
CA ASN A 352 -14.18 -6.82 -25.14
C ASN A 352 -12.85 -6.83 -25.92
N ASP A 353 -11.72 -6.67 -25.23
CA ASP A 353 -10.37 -6.58 -25.81
C ASP A 353 -10.16 -5.45 -26.82
N VAL A 354 -11.04 -4.43 -26.81
CA VAL A 354 -10.87 -3.19 -27.58
C VAL A 354 -10.07 -2.20 -26.76
N TRP A 355 -9.02 -1.65 -27.37
CA TRP A 355 -8.20 -0.60 -26.77
C TRP A 355 -8.76 0.79 -27.05
N ILE A 356 -8.90 1.59 -25.99
CA ILE A 356 -9.36 2.98 -26.03
C ILE A 356 -8.20 3.92 -25.71
N GLN A 357 -8.05 4.99 -26.50
CA GLN A 357 -7.03 6.03 -26.34
C GLN A 357 -7.70 7.41 -26.24
N GLY A 358 -7.03 8.34 -25.56
CA GLY A 358 -7.50 9.73 -25.41
C GLY A 358 -8.33 9.95 -24.15
N ASP A 359 -8.07 11.09 -23.49
CA ASP A 359 -8.63 11.40 -22.17
C ASP A 359 -10.15 11.34 -22.12
N ASP A 360 -10.84 11.91 -23.12
CA ASP A 360 -12.31 11.95 -23.15
C ASP A 360 -12.93 10.56 -23.35
N GLN A 361 -12.37 9.75 -24.25
CA GLN A 361 -12.87 8.39 -24.50
C GLN A 361 -12.61 7.48 -23.30
N ILE A 362 -11.42 7.59 -22.70
CA ILE A 362 -11.07 6.86 -21.47
C ILE A 362 -11.99 7.30 -20.33
N ALA A 363 -12.26 8.59 -20.20
CA ALA A 363 -13.15 9.12 -19.18
C ALA A 363 -14.59 8.63 -19.35
N GLN A 364 -15.11 8.60 -20.58
CA GLN A 364 -16.44 8.07 -20.87
C GLN A 364 -16.52 6.57 -20.54
N ALA A 365 -15.57 5.78 -21.03
CA ALA A 365 -15.50 4.35 -20.74
C ALA A 365 -15.35 4.07 -19.23
N ALA A 366 -14.60 4.92 -18.51
CA ALA A 366 -14.49 4.83 -17.06
C ALA A 366 -15.84 5.11 -16.38
N CYS A 367 -16.53 6.17 -16.79
CA CYS A 367 -17.85 6.52 -16.24
C CYS A 367 -18.83 5.37 -16.41
N GLU A 368 -18.95 4.81 -17.62
CA GLU A 368 -19.82 3.67 -17.91
C GLU A 368 -19.45 2.43 -17.08
N TYR A 369 -18.16 2.08 -17.03
CA TYR A 369 -17.67 0.93 -16.28
C TYR A 369 -17.99 1.02 -14.79
N PHE A 370 -17.65 2.16 -14.16
CA PHE A 370 -17.85 2.36 -12.73
C PHE A 370 -19.32 2.57 -12.39
N GLN A 371 -20.10 3.25 -13.23
CA GLN A 371 -21.55 3.36 -13.07
C GLN A 371 -22.23 1.99 -13.10
N GLY A 372 -21.88 1.14 -14.07
CA GLY A 372 -22.38 -0.24 -14.12
C GLY A 372 -21.97 -1.07 -12.90
N MET A 373 -20.73 -0.88 -12.41
CA MET A 373 -20.25 -1.55 -11.21
C MET A 373 -21.03 -1.14 -9.95
N PHE A 374 -21.31 0.15 -9.77
CA PHE A 374 -22.04 0.69 -8.62
C PHE A 374 -23.55 0.63 -8.75
N THR A 375 -24.06 0.05 -9.85
CA THR A 375 -25.47 -0.22 -10.05
C THR A 375 -25.80 -1.66 -9.64
N GLY A 376 -26.65 -1.82 -8.63
CA GLY A 376 -27.11 -3.12 -8.16
C GLY A 376 -28.32 -3.64 -8.95
N GLN A 377 -28.53 -4.95 -8.95
CA GLN A 377 -29.78 -5.53 -9.42
C GLN A 377 -30.82 -5.45 -8.30
N LYS A 378 -32.09 -5.16 -8.64
CA LYS A 378 -33.18 -5.22 -7.68
C LYS A 378 -33.59 -6.68 -7.47
N CYS A 379 -32.95 -7.36 -6.53
CA CYS A 379 -33.29 -8.72 -6.14
C CYS A 379 -33.96 -8.75 -4.77
N ARG A 380 -34.93 -9.65 -4.58
CA ARG A 380 -35.54 -9.90 -3.26
C ARG A 380 -34.54 -10.71 -2.44
N ILE A 381 -34.16 -10.19 -1.27
CA ILE A 381 -33.21 -10.86 -0.37
C ILE A 381 -33.94 -11.97 0.38
N ASP A 382 -33.35 -13.17 0.40
CA ASP A 382 -33.83 -14.26 1.22
C ASP A 382 -33.42 -14.06 2.68
N GLU A 383 -34.37 -13.68 3.52
CA GLU A 383 -34.12 -13.42 4.94
C GLU A 383 -33.89 -14.69 5.78
N ARG A 384 -34.13 -15.90 5.24
CA ARG A 384 -33.96 -17.16 6.00
C ARG A 384 -32.54 -17.31 6.52
N ILE A 385 -31.55 -16.95 5.70
CA ILE A 385 -30.12 -17.00 6.05
C ILE A 385 -29.79 -16.07 7.21
N LEU A 386 -30.53 -14.96 7.36
CA LEU A 386 -30.32 -13.98 8.41
C LEU A 386 -30.93 -14.39 9.75
N GLN A 387 -31.76 -15.44 9.81
CA GLN A 387 -32.35 -15.95 11.06
C GLN A 387 -31.29 -16.47 12.04
N HIS A 388 -30.09 -16.78 11.54
CA HIS A 388 -28.98 -17.25 12.34
C HIS A 388 -28.19 -16.12 13.03
N LEU A 389 -28.49 -14.85 12.73
CA LEU A 389 -27.92 -13.72 13.43
C LEU A 389 -28.60 -13.55 14.79
N PRO A 390 -27.84 -13.54 15.90
CA PRO A 390 -28.40 -13.20 17.20
C PRO A 390 -28.64 -11.70 17.31
N THR A 391 -29.62 -11.32 18.11
CA THR A 391 -29.81 -9.94 18.57
C THR A 391 -28.88 -9.69 19.74
N LEU A 392 -27.86 -8.85 19.54
CA LEU A 392 -26.77 -8.63 20.50
C LEU A 392 -26.66 -7.18 20.98
N VAL A 393 -27.14 -6.22 20.19
CA VAL A 393 -27.12 -4.81 20.57
C VAL A 393 -28.21 -4.55 21.62
N THR A 394 -27.81 -4.03 22.78
CA THR A 394 -28.74 -3.77 23.88
C THR A 394 -29.50 -2.45 23.70
N PRO A 395 -30.63 -2.26 24.38
CA PRO A 395 -31.33 -0.97 24.39
C PRO A 395 -30.45 0.20 24.87
N GLU A 396 -29.59 0.00 25.88
CA GLU A 396 -28.70 1.07 26.37
C GLU A 396 -27.63 1.43 25.32
N GLN A 397 -27.12 0.44 24.58
CA GLN A 397 -26.20 0.69 23.47
C GLN A 397 -26.89 1.46 22.34
N ASN A 398 -28.14 1.11 22.01
CA ASN A 398 -28.93 1.85 21.02
C ASN A 398 -29.16 3.30 21.45
N GLN A 399 -29.48 3.55 22.71
CA GLN A 399 -29.66 4.92 23.23
C GLN A 399 -28.39 5.75 22.99
N LYS A 400 -27.21 5.21 23.35
CA LYS A 400 -25.92 5.88 23.12
C LYS A 400 -25.62 6.13 21.64
N LEU A 401 -25.98 5.21 20.75
CA LEU A 401 -25.79 5.39 19.31
C LEU A 401 -26.63 6.54 18.75
N GLN A 402 -27.79 6.83 19.36
CA GLN A 402 -28.78 7.80 18.89
C GLN A 402 -28.69 9.17 19.57
N GLU A 403 -27.89 9.30 20.64
CA GLU A 403 -27.72 10.56 21.37
C GLU A 403 -27.29 11.72 20.46
N MET A 404 -27.83 12.91 20.71
CA MET A 404 -27.45 14.09 19.94
C MET A 404 -25.97 14.43 20.15
N PRO A 405 -25.18 14.63 19.08
CA PRO A 405 -23.78 14.98 19.20
C PRO A 405 -23.55 16.26 20.01
N THR A 406 -22.56 16.19 20.90
CA THR A 406 -22.09 17.36 21.65
C THR A 406 -20.92 18.03 20.93
N LEU A 407 -20.66 19.29 21.29
CA LEU A 407 -19.50 20.02 20.77
C LEU A 407 -18.17 19.32 21.10
N GLU A 408 -18.07 18.71 22.28
CA GLU A 408 -16.87 17.99 22.73
C GLU A 408 -16.66 16.69 21.94
N GLU A 409 -17.72 15.91 21.72
CA GLU A 409 -17.65 14.74 20.85
C GLU A 409 -17.22 15.12 19.42
N LEU A 410 -17.79 16.20 18.88
CA LEU A 410 -17.43 16.71 17.56
C LEU A 410 -15.96 17.15 17.50
N ARG A 411 -15.45 17.80 18.56
CA ARG A 411 -14.02 18.18 18.68
C ARG A 411 -13.12 16.95 18.66
N GLN A 412 -13.48 15.90 19.37
CA GLN A 412 -12.73 14.64 19.38
C GLN A 412 -12.72 13.98 18.00
N VAL A 413 -13.85 13.98 17.29
CA VAL A 413 -13.96 13.47 15.92
C VAL A 413 -13.02 14.22 14.98
N VAL A 414 -13.08 15.56 14.96
CA VAL A 414 -12.23 16.37 14.09
C VAL A 414 -10.76 16.16 14.44
N SER A 415 -10.41 16.16 15.73
CA SER A 415 -9.04 15.96 16.21
C SER A 415 -8.46 14.60 15.84
N ALA A 416 -9.29 13.55 15.84
CA ALA A 416 -8.89 12.19 15.46
C ALA A 416 -8.69 12.01 13.94
N MET A 417 -9.21 12.92 13.11
CA MET A 417 -9.05 12.88 11.66
C MET A 417 -7.72 13.50 11.22
N ASN A 418 -7.07 12.88 10.23
CA ASN A 418 -5.78 13.36 9.73
C ASN A 418 -5.92 14.75 9.07
N PRO A 419 -5.25 15.80 9.58
CA PRO A 419 -5.36 17.15 9.03
C PRO A 419 -4.78 17.23 7.61
N ASN A 420 -3.81 16.38 7.27
CA ASN A 420 -3.12 16.40 5.99
C ASN A 420 -3.78 15.53 4.92
N SER A 421 -4.94 14.92 5.20
CA SER A 421 -5.63 14.06 4.24
C SER A 421 -5.95 14.80 2.93
N ALA A 422 -5.92 14.08 1.81
CA ALA A 422 -6.26 14.64 0.50
C ALA A 422 -7.63 15.34 0.50
N THR A 423 -7.68 16.51 -0.12
CA THR A 423 -8.88 17.35 -0.20
C THR A 423 -9.93 16.74 -1.12
N SER A 424 -11.18 17.02 -0.79
CA SER A 424 -12.40 16.61 -1.47
C SER A 424 -12.73 17.46 -2.71
N PRO A 425 -13.86 17.22 -3.40
CA PRO A 425 -14.29 18.03 -4.54
C PRO A 425 -14.38 19.53 -4.27
N ASP A 426 -14.69 19.92 -3.04
CA ASP A 426 -14.75 21.32 -2.57
C ASP A 426 -13.37 21.97 -2.35
N GLY A 427 -12.29 21.18 -2.39
CA GLY A 427 -10.92 21.64 -2.17
C GLY A 427 -10.57 21.95 -0.72
N ILE A 428 -11.44 21.69 0.25
CA ILE A 428 -11.20 21.92 1.68
C ILE A 428 -10.75 20.61 2.34
N GLY A 429 -9.71 20.68 3.18
CA GLY A 429 -9.11 19.52 3.85
C GLY A 429 -9.13 19.64 5.37
N GLY A 430 -8.65 18.60 6.06
CA GLY A 430 -8.68 18.56 7.53
C GLY A 430 -7.90 19.69 8.21
N LYS A 431 -6.80 20.16 7.61
CA LYS A 431 -6.00 21.29 8.13
C LYS A 431 -6.84 22.55 8.31
N PHE A 432 -7.80 22.81 7.43
CA PHE A 432 -8.76 23.92 7.58
C PHE A 432 -9.65 23.72 8.81
N TYR A 433 -10.27 22.53 8.96
CA TYR A 433 -11.18 22.25 10.08
C TYR A 433 -10.47 22.31 11.44
N HIS A 434 -9.20 21.90 11.50
CA HIS A 434 -8.37 22.02 12.70
C HIS A 434 -8.02 23.47 13.00
N ALA A 435 -7.51 24.22 12.02
CA ALA A 435 -7.03 25.59 12.21
C ALA A 435 -8.17 26.58 12.50
N CYS A 436 -9.27 26.46 11.77
CA CYS A 436 -10.41 27.38 11.86
C CYS A 436 -11.49 26.89 12.84
N TRP A 437 -11.19 25.90 13.71
CA TRP A 437 -12.16 25.29 14.61
C TRP A 437 -12.97 26.32 15.41
N ASN A 438 -12.30 27.31 16.00
CA ASN A 438 -12.95 28.33 16.83
C ASN A 438 -13.97 29.18 16.06
N ILE A 439 -13.83 29.27 14.73
CA ILE A 439 -14.72 30.04 13.84
C ILE A 439 -15.91 29.18 13.41
N ILE A 440 -15.66 27.93 12.99
CA ILE A 440 -16.65 27.11 12.27
C ILE A 440 -17.45 26.16 13.16
N LYS A 441 -17.03 25.96 14.42
CA LYS A 441 -17.53 24.88 15.29
C LYS A 441 -19.05 24.87 15.49
N GLU A 442 -19.68 26.04 15.63
CA GLU A 442 -21.12 26.14 15.88
C GLU A 442 -21.94 25.80 14.63
N ASP A 443 -21.56 26.34 13.46
CA ASP A 443 -22.21 26.00 12.18
C ASP A 443 -22.04 24.52 11.84
N LEU A 444 -20.86 23.95 12.13
CA LEU A 444 -20.57 22.54 11.92
C LEU A 444 -21.40 21.66 12.86
N LEU A 445 -21.51 22.01 14.14
CA LEU A 445 -22.35 21.31 15.10
C LEU A 445 -23.81 21.33 14.67
N ALA A 446 -24.35 22.50 14.31
CA ALA A 446 -25.73 22.64 13.84
C ALA A 446 -25.99 21.80 12.58
N ALA A 447 -25.04 21.76 11.64
CA ALA A 447 -25.15 20.91 10.45
C ALA A 447 -25.16 19.41 10.80
N VAL A 448 -24.29 18.96 11.70
CA VAL A 448 -24.25 17.56 12.15
C VAL A 448 -25.52 17.20 12.95
N GLN A 449 -25.98 18.06 13.86
CA GLN A 449 -27.20 17.83 14.62
C GLN A 449 -28.43 17.79 13.72
N SER A 450 -28.51 18.66 12.70
CA SER A 450 -29.56 18.59 11.68
C SER A 450 -29.61 17.23 10.98
N PHE A 451 -28.45 16.62 10.70
CA PHE A 451 -28.37 15.25 10.17
C PHE A 451 -28.96 14.24 11.16
N PHE A 452 -28.61 14.33 12.44
CA PHE A 452 -29.16 13.46 13.47
C PHE A 452 -30.69 13.61 13.56
N CYS A 453 -31.23 14.81 13.45
CA CYS A 453 -32.67 15.06 13.42
C CYS A 453 -33.42 14.57 12.15
N GLY A 454 -32.80 13.76 11.29
CA GLY A 454 -33.48 13.15 10.12
C GLY A 454 -33.34 13.92 8.81
N HIS A 455 -32.61 15.04 8.76
CA HIS A 455 -32.48 15.80 7.51
C HIS A 455 -31.62 15.04 6.47
N ILE A 456 -32.04 15.10 5.21
CA ILE A 456 -31.30 14.48 4.11
C ILE A 456 -30.04 15.30 3.82
N MET A 457 -28.90 14.60 3.69
CA MET A 457 -27.64 15.23 3.31
C MET A 457 -27.74 15.80 1.88
N PRO A 458 -27.39 17.08 1.64
CA PRO A 458 -27.45 17.62 0.29
C PRO A 458 -26.39 17.03 -0.65
N LYS A 459 -26.66 17.03 -1.96
CA LYS A 459 -25.74 16.49 -2.99
C LYS A 459 -24.33 17.08 -2.95
N PHE A 460 -24.19 18.36 -2.61
CA PHE A 460 -22.86 18.99 -2.51
C PHE A 460 -22.00 18.32 -1.43
N MET A 461 -22.60 17.87 -0.32
CA MET A 461 -21.90 17.26 0.81
C MET A 461 -21.65 15.78 0.53
N SER A 462 -22.58 15.12 -0.17
CA SER A 462 -22.49 13.70 -0.48
C SER A 462 -21.71 13.38 -1.76
N HIS A 463 -21.32 14.39 -2.55
CA HIS A 463 -20.48 14.24 -3.74
C HIS A 463 -19.09 13.67 -3.39
N VAL A 464 -18.66 12.72 -4.20
CA VAL A 464 -17.39 12.01 -4.06
C VAL A 464 -16.64 12.02 -5.39
N CYS A 465 -15.35 12.33 -5.35
CA CYS A 465 -14.47 12.09 -6.50
C CYS A 465 -13.79 10.72 -6.38
N LEU A 466 -13.94 9.88 -7.41
CA LEU A 466 -13.20 8.63 -7.54
C LEU A 466 -11.82 8.90 -8.12
N VAL A 467 -10.78 8.58 -7.35
CA VAL A 467 -9.39 8.58 -7.81
C VAL A 467 -8.98 7.14 -8.10
N LEU A 468 -8.47 6.89 -9.29
CA LEU A 468 -8.04 5.56 -9.72
C LEU A 468 -6.57 5.35 -9.36
N LEU A 469 -6.30 4.40 -8.46
CA LEU A 469 -4.93 4.03 -8.08
C LEU A 469 -4.52 2.69 -8.72
N PRO A 470 -3.35 2.60 -9.37
CA PRO A 470 -2.85 1.35 -9.93
C PRO A 470 -2.63 0.27 -8.87
N LYS A 471 -3.21 -0.92 -9.08
CA LYS A 471 -2.94 -2.13 -8.29
C LYS A 471 -1.65 -2.81 -8.74
N THR A 472 -1.35 -2.72 -10.03
CA THR A 472 -0.14 -3.25 -10.67
C THR A 472 0.81 -2.11 -11.03
N GLU A 473 2.03 -2.45 -11.49
CA GLU A 473 2.98 -1.44 -11.98
C GLU A 473 2.50 -0.80 -13.29
N GLN A 474 1.89 -1.60 -14.16
CA GLN A 474 1.33 -1.19 -15.45
C GLN A 474 -0.14 -1.62 -15.55
N PRO A 475 -1.10 -0.72 -15.25
CA PRO A 475 -2.52 -1.03 -15.36
C PRO A 475 -2.98 -0.95 -16.81
N ASN A 476 -3.48 -2.05 -17.37
CA ASN A 476 -3.97 -2.10 -18.75
C ASN A 476 -5.51 -2.15 -18.83
N ARG A 477 -6.18 -2.55 -17.73
CA ARG A 477 -7.65 -2.66 -17.65
C ARG A 477 -8.18 -1.91 -16.43
N PHE A 478 -9.46 -1.50 -16.44
CA PHE A 478 -10.09 -0.86 -15.28
C PHE A 478 -10.09 -1.76 -14.02
N THR A 479 -10.02 -3.08 -14.20
CA THR A 479 -9.88 -4.06 -13.10
C THR A 479 -8.55 -3.92 -12.34
N ASP A 480 -7.52 -3.43 -13.01
CA ASP A 480 -6.17 -3.22 -12.48
C ASP A 480 -6.07 -1.91 -11.69
N LEU A 481 -7.15 -1.11 -11.70
CA LEU A 481 -7.26 0.14 -10.96
C LEU A 481 -8.12 -0.07 -9.71
N ARG A 482 -7.79 0.66 -8.66
CA ARG A 482 -8.53 0.69 -7.40
C ARG A 482 -9.24 2.04 -7.26
N PRO A 483 -10.58 2.07 -7.21
CA PRO A 483 -11.31 3.32 -7.03
C PRO A 483 -11.26 3.76 -5.56
N ILE A 484 -10.60 4.88 -5.27
CA ILE A 484 -10.59 5.50 -3.94
C ILE A 484 -11.60 6.66 -3.92
N SER A 485 -12.48 6.64 -2.93
CA SER A 485 -13.52 7.66 -2.73
C SER A 485 -12.99 8.87 -1.96
N LEU A 486 -12.76 9.99 -2.64
CA LEU A 486 -12.49 11.29 -2.02
C LEU A 486 -13.81 11.98 -1.67
N SER A 487 -14.34 11.66 -0.49
CA SER A 487 -15.54 12.32 0.07
C SER A 487 -15.21 13.63 0.77
N ASN A 488 -16.17 14.57 0.77
CA ASN A 488 -16.10 15.81 1.55
C ASN A 488 -15.76 15.57 3.01
N PHE A 489 -14.91 16.43 3.57
CA PHE A 489 -14.47 16.30 4.96
C PHE A 489 -15.65 16.41 5.94
N SER A 490 -16.64 17.26 5.66
CA SER A 490 -17.90 17.37 6.43
C SER A 490 -18.71 16.07 6.46
N ASN A 491 -18.87 15.40 5.31
CA ASN A 491 -19.49 14.08 5.26
C ASN A 491 -18.67 13.04 6.05
N LYS A 492 -17.34 13.06 5.91
CA LYS A 492 -16.45 12.16 6.67
C LYS A 492 -16.54 12.38 8.18
N ILE A 493 -16.80 13.60 8.66
CA ILE A 493 -17.02 13.89 10.08
C ILE A 493 -18.25 13.12 10.59
N ILE A 494 -19.37 13.16 9.85
CA ILE A 494 -20.59 12.42 10.19
C ILE A 494 -20.32 10.92 10.21
N SER A 495 -19.73 10.36 9.15
CA SER A 495 -19.35 8.94 9.10
C SER A 495 -18.38 8.55 10.22
N LYS A 496 -17.41 9.41 10.55
CA LYS A 496 -16.41 9.16 11.60
C LYS A 496 -17.04 9.15 12.98
N LEU A 497 -17.99 10.05 13.24
CA LEU A 497 -18.72 10.09 14.49
C LEU A 497 -19.48 8.78 14.72
N LEU A 498 -20.28 8.33 13.74
CA LEU A 498 -20.98 7.05 13.83
C LEU A 498 -20.02 5.86 14.00
N SER A 499 -18.91 5.87 13.24
CA SER A 499 -17.84 4.86 13.35
C SER A 499 -17.25 4.82 14.76
N MET A 500 -16.95 5.98 15.37
CA MET A 500 -16.40 6.03 16.73
C MET A 500 -17.37 5.47 17.77
N ARG A 501 -18.68 5.74 17.65
CA ARG A 501 -19.68 5.14 18.54
C ARG A 501 -19.82 3.62 18.35
N LEU A 502 -19.64 3.11 17.12
CA LEU A 502 -19.67 1.67 16.84
C LEU A 502 -18.44 0.90 17.35
N VAL A 503 -17.26 1.54 17.40
CA VAL A 503 -15.97 0.87 17.67
C VAL A 503 -15.96 0.05 18.96
N ASP A 504 -16.67 0.48 20.00
CA ASP A 504 -16.71 -0.22 21.28
C ASP A 504 -17.76 -1.36 21.32
N ILE A 505 -18.73 -1.35 20.39
CA ILE A 505 -19.76 -2.40 20.28
C ILE A 505 -19.30 -3.52 19.35
N ILE A 506 -18.57 -3.20 18.27
CA ILE A 506 -18.10 -4.16 17.26
C ILE A 506 -17.46 -5.44 17.84
N PRO A 507 -16.55 -5.39 18.84
CA PRO A 507 -15.94 -6.60 19.41
C PRO A 507 -16.94 -7.59 20.01
N LEU A 508 -18.13 -7.14 20.41
CA LEU A 508 -19.21 -7.97 20.96
C LEU A 508 -20.02 -8.65 19.85
N LEU A 509 -20.09 -8.03 18.66
CA LEU A 509 -20.92 -8.48 17.54
C LEU A 509 -20.21 -9.49 16.64
N ILE A 510 -18.89 -9.34 16.51
CA ILE A 510 -18.07 -10.07 15.54
C ILE A 510 -17.38 -11.27 16.18
N LEU A 511 -17.53 -12.47 15.58
CA LEU A 511 -16.87 -13.69 16.03
C LEU A 511 -15.34 -13.59 16.00
N ASP A 512 -14.66 -14.36 16.85
CA ASP A 512 -13.19 -14.36 16.98
C ASP A 512 -12.45 -14.84 15.71
N ASN A 513 -13.16 -15.47 14.77
CA ASN A 513 -12.63 -15.86 13.46
C ASN A 513 -12.24 -14.64 12.60
N GLN A 514 -12.87 -13.48 12.79
CA GLN A 514 -12.62 -12.25 12.04
C GLN A 514 -11.69 -11.32 12.81
N SER A 515 -10.47 -11.14 12.31
CA SER A 515 -9.48 -10.25 12.95
C SER A 515 -9.41 -8.85 12.32
N GLY A 516 -9.99 -8.65 11.14
CA GLY A 516 -9.94 -7.38 10.42
C GLY A 516 -10.87 -6.33 11.03
N PHE A 517 -10.38 -5.08 11.15
CA PHE A 517 -11.16 -3.91 11.60
C PHE A 517 -11.83 -4.01 12.99
N VAL A 518 -11.46 -4.97 13.83
CA VAL A 518 -11.95 -5.12 15.20
C VAL A 518 -10.91 -4.61 16.21
N LYS A 519 -11.31 -3.70 17.10
CA LYS A 519 -10.44 -3.13 18.14
C LYS A 519 -9.88 -4.24 19.03
N GLY A 520 -8.56 -4.24 19.22
CA GLY A 520 -7.85 -5.21 20.08
C GLY A 520 -7.45 -6.52 19.41
N ARG A 521 -7.90 -6.80 18.17
CA ARG A 521 -7.50 -8.01 17.41
C ARG A 521 -6.22 -7.75 16.59
N SER A 522 -5.43 -8.80 16.39
CA SER A 522 -4.10 -8.72 15.77
C SER A 522 -4.04 -9.52 14.47
N ILE A 523 -3.71 -8.84 13.37
CA ILE A 523 -3.42 -9.49 12.07
C ILE A 523 -2.32 -10.55 12.17
N ILE A 524 -1.31 -10.28 13.01
CA ILE A 524 -0.16 -11.16 13.19
C ILE A 524 -0.58 -12.47 13.88
N GLU A 525 -1.46 -12.39 14.88
CA GLU A 525 -1.99 -13.59 15.56
C GLU A 525 -2.80 -14.47 14.59
N ASN A 526 -3.54 -13.86 13.66
CA ASN A 526 -4.28 -14.59 12.64
C ASN A 526 -3.35 -15.30 11.63
N ILE A 527 -2.29 -14.64 11.16
CA ILE A 527 -1.28 -15.28 10.27
C ILE A 527 -0.59 -16.45 10.99
N MET A 528 -0.18 -16.25 12.25
CA MET A 528 0.44 -17.31 13.05
C MET A 528 -0.51 -18.49 13.27
N LEU A 529 -1.79 -18.22 13.53
CA LEU A 529 -2.81 -19.25 13.69
C LEU A 529 -3.04 -20.05 12.39
N ALA A 530 -3.15 -19.37 11.25
CA ALA A 530 -3.26 -20.02 9.95
C ALA A 530 -2.04 -20.92 9.67
N GLN A 531 -0.82 -20.43 9.88
CA GLN A 531 0.41 -21.22 9.72
C GLN A 531 0.47 -22.42 10.68
N GLU A 532 -0.04 -22.27 11.90
CA GLU A 532 -0.08 -23.34 12.88
C GLU A 532 -1.11 -24.44 12.56
N ILE A 533 -2.26 -24.06 11.98
CA ILE A 533 -3.26 -25.01 11.45
C ILE A 533 -2.70 -25.72 10.22
N THR A 534 -2.13 -24.97 9.26
CA THR A 534 -1.50 -25.53 8.05
C THR A 534 -0.35 -26.48 8.38
N HIS A 535 0.42 -26.27 9.46
CA HIS A 535 1.42 -27.23 9.93
C HIS A 535 0.82 -28.62 10.21
N GLY A 536 -0.46 -28.67 10.59
CA GLY A 536 -1.22 -29.89 10.83
C GLY A 536 -1.82 -30.54 9.57
N ILE A 537 -1.66 -29.98 8.37
CA ILE A 537 -2.33 -30.44 7.15
C ILE A 537 -2.06 -31.91 6.82
N LYS A 538 -0.87 -32.42 7.17
CA LYS A 538 -0.47 -33.83 6.98
C LYS A 538 -1.08 -34.81 7.98
N ARG A 539 -1.93 -34.36 8.91
CA ARG A 539 -2.58 -35.21 9.91
C ARG A 539 -4.04 -35.43 9.50
N PRO A 540 -4.37 -36.40 8.65
CA PRO A 540 -5.75 -36.61 8.20
C PRO A 540 -6.65 -37.13 9.34
N LYS A 541 -7.92 -36.71 9.31
CA LYS A 541 -9.01 -37.27 10.16
C LYS A 541 -9.85 -38.25 9.34
N VAL A 542 -10.40 -37.79 8.22
CA VAL A 542 -11.09 -38.57 7.18
C VAL A 542 -10.77 -37.90 5.83
N GLY A 543 -10.22 -38.65 4.88
CA GLY A 543 -9.58 -38.04 3.70
C GLY A 543 -8.38 -37.17 4.08
N ASP A 544 -7.82 -36.46 3.11
CA ASP A 544 -6.76 -35.48 3.37
C ASP A 544 -7.36 -34.17 3.93
N ASN A 545 -6.52 -33.32 4.52
CA ASN A 545 -6.95 -31.97 4.86
C ASN A 545 -6.71 -31.03 3.67
N VAL A 546 -7.58 -30.06 3.49
CA VAL A 546 -7.45 -29.01 2.47
C VAL A 546 -7.54 -27.63 3.10
N VAL A 547 -6.73 -26.71 2.59
CA VAL A 547 -6.76 -25.29 2.94
C VAL A 547 -7.20 -24.53 1.70
N ILE A 548 -8.30 -23.79 1.79
CA ILE A 548 -8.88 -23.02 0.68
C ILE A 548 -8.68 -21.55 0.99
N LYS A 549 -8.11 -20.79 0.06
CA LYS A 549 -8.04 -19.34 0.13
C LYS A 549 -9.04 -18.75 -0.85
N LEU A 550 -9.98 -17.97 -0.33
CA LEU A 550 -10.97 -17.26 -1.12
C LEU A 550 -10.47 -15.85 -1.48
N ASP A 551 -10.86 -15.38 -2.65
CA ASP A 551 -10.67 -14.00 -3.10
C ASP A 551 -12.04 -13.41 -3.44
N MET A 552 -12.40 -12.26 -2.85
CA MET A 552 -13.68 -11.61 -3.10
C MET A 552 -13.58 -10.63 -4.28
N THR A 553 -14.51 -10.73 -5.23
CA THR A 553 -14.59 -9.81 -6.37
C THR A 553 -15.07 -8.45 -5.90
N LYS A 554 -14.17 -7.45 -5.89
CA LYS A 554 -14.50 -6.04 -5.60
C LYS A 554 -15.33 -5.89 -4.31
N ALA A 555 -14.78 -6.41 -3.21
CA ALA A 555 -15.50 -6.67 -1.96
C ALA A 555 -16.37 -5.51 -1.44
N TYR A 556 -15.88 -4.26 -1.50
CA TYR A 556 -16.63 -3.08 -1.04
C TYR A 556 -17.68 -2.62 -2.05
N ASP A 557 -17.36 -2.67 -3.35
CA ASP A 557 -18.16 -2.04 -4.40
C ASP A 557 -19.48 -2.77 -4.69
N ARG A 558 -19.58 -4.04 -4.29
CA ARG A 558 -20.72 -4.91 -4.59
C ARG A 558 -21.73 -5.09 -3.44
N VAL A 559 -21.39 -4.65 -2.23
CA VAL A 559 -22.24 -4.87 -1.05
C VAL A 559 -23.62 -4.25 -1.25
N SER A 560 -24.68 -5.06 -1.09
CA SER A 560 -26.06 -4.58 -1.11
C SER A 560 -26.38 -3.73 0.13
N TRP A 561 -26.96 -2.55 -0.10
CA TRP A 561 -27.40 -1.65 0.99
C TRP A 561 -28.58 -2.23 1.76
N SER A 562 -29.55 -2.82 1.07
CA SER A 562 -30.69 -3.48 1.68
C SER A 562 -30.25 -4.63 2.59
N PHE A 563 -29.29 -5.45 2.12
CA PHE A 563 -28.67 -6.50 2.93
C PHE A 563 -28.02 -5.93 4.20
N THR A 564 -27.24 -4.85 4.06
CA THR A 564 -26.58 -4.19 5.20
C THR A 564 -27.61 -3.72 6.24
N CYS A 565 -28.69 -3.08 5.82
CA CYS A 565 -29.76 -2.64 6.72
C CYS A 565 -30.47 -3.82 7.41
N LEU A 566 -30.73 -4.92 6.70
CA LEU A 566 -31.32 -6.13 7.29
C LEU A 566 -30.40 -6.76 8.34
N VAL A 567 -29.09 -6.84 8.07
CA VAL A 567 -28.09 -7.34 9.04
C VAL A 567 -28.08 -6.48 10.29
N LEU A 568 -28.06 -5.15 10.16
CA LEU A 568 -28.12 -4.24 11.31
C LEU A 568 -29.41 -4.46 12.13
N ARG A 569 -30.56 -4.56 11.46
CA ARG A 569 -31.85 -4.81 12.13
C ARG A 569 -31.82 -6.13 12.93
N ARG A 570 -31.27 -7.20 12.35
CA ARG A 570 -31.18 -8.53 13.00
C ARG A 570 -30.23 -8.55 14.19
N LEU A 571 -29.12 -7.81 14.11
CA LEU A 571 -28.18 -7.65 15.23
C LEU A 571 -28.75 -6.81 16.38
N GLY A 572 -29.88 -6.13 16.17
CA GLY A 572 -30.60 -5.36 17.21
C GLY A 572 -30.36 -3.85 17.15
N PHE A 573 -29.79 -3.32 16.07
CA PHE A 573 -29.67 -1.86 15.92
C PHE A 573 -31.05 -1.22 15.75
N GLY A 574 -31.28 -0.09 16.42
CA GLY A 574 -32.54 0.65 16.31
C GLY A 574 -32.72 1.35 14.96
N GLU A 575 -33.96 1.50 14.51
CA GLU A 575 -34.29 2.06 13.18
C GLU A 575 -33.72 3.46 12.96
N PHE A 576 -33.63 4.29 14.00
CA PHE A 576 -33.03 5.62 13.89
C PHE A 576 -31.55 5.58 13.48
N PHE A 577 -30.78 4.63 14.03
CA PHE A 577 -29.40 4.42 13.64
C PHE A 577 -29.30 3.85 12.21
N ILE A 578 -30.17 2.89 11.89
CA ILE A 578 -30.23 2.29 10.54
C ILE A 578 -30.57 3.35 9.50
N ASP A 579 -31.47 4.29 9.79
CA ASP A 579 -31.80 5.43 8.93
C ASP A 579 -30.60 6.35 8.69
N MET A 580 -29.83 6.69 9.74
CA MET A 580 -28.60 7.46 9.58
C MET A 580 -27.59 6.75 8.66
N VAL A 581 -27.39 5.44 8.85
CA VAL A 581 -26.53 4.64 7.98
C VAL A 581 -27.07 4.62 6.55
N TRP A 582 -28.37 4.44 6.37
CA TRP A 582 -29.04 4.45 5.07
C TRP A 582 -28.86 5.79 4.35
N ARG A 583 -29.02 6.93 5.02
CA ARG A 583 -28.84 8.26 4.40
C ARG A 583 -27.40 8.54 3.99
N ILE A 584 -26.41 7.94 4.65
CA ILE A 584 -24.99 8.00 4.25
C ILE A 584 -24.69 7.11 3.04
N MET A 585 -25.28 5.91 2.99
CA MET A 585 -25.07 4.95 1.91
C MET A 585 -25.85 5.31 0.64
N SER A 586 -27.14 5.63 0.76
CA SER A 586 -28.05 5.77 -0.39
C SER A 586 -27.83 7.03 -1.22
N ASN A 587 -27.28 8.08 -0.62
CA ASN A 587 -27.13 9.38 -1.26
C ASN A 587 -25.73 9.60 -1.82
N ASN A 588 -25.23 8.69 -2.67
CA ASN A 588 -23.85 8.75 -3.17
C ASN A 588 -23.80 9.14 -4.64
N TRP A 589 -23.15 10.28 -4.90
CA TRP A 589 -22.91 10.81 -6.24
C TRP A 589 -21.42 10.83 -6.54
N TYR A 590 -21.04 10.24 -7.67
CA TYR A 590 -19.65 10.07 -8.06
C TYR A 590 -19.31 10.88 -9.32
N SER A 591 -18.13 11.49 -9.29
CA SER A 591 -17.40 11.91 -10.49
C SER A 591 -16.05 11.19 -10.50
N ILE A 592 -15.47 10.94 -11.66
CA ILE A 592 -14.19 10.24 -11.80
C ILE A 592 -13.09 11.24 -12.13
N ILE A 593 -11.92 11.10 -11.50
CA ILE A 593 -10.73 11.87 -11.83
C ILE A 593 -9.85 11.05 -12.79
N ILE A 594 -9.74 11.52 -14.03
CA ILE A 594 -8.85 10.99 -15.07
C ILE A 594 -7.83 12.07 -15.40
N ASN A 595 -6.54 11.76 -15.29
CA ASN A 595 -5.43 12.65 -15.66
C ASN A 595 -5.53 14.08 -15.08
N GLY A 596 -6.16 14.23 -13.91
CA GLY A 596 -6.33 15.52 -13.21
C GLY A 596 -7.66 16.24 -13.45
N HIS A 597 -8.48 15.76 -14.40
CA HIS A 597 -9.78 16.33 -14.76
C HIS A 597 -10.92 15.50 -14.18
N ARG A 598 -12.05 16.16 -13.86
CA ARG A 598 -13.26 15.51 -13.32
C ARG A 598 -14.21 15.23 -14.46
N HIS A 599 -14.70 14.00 -14.56
CA HIS A 599 -15.64 13.57 -15.58
C HIS A 599 -16.85 12.87 -14.96
N GLY A 600 -18.00 13.01 -15.63
CA GLY A 600 -19.26 12.38 -15.24
C GLY A 600 -19.88 12.92 -13.95
N PHE A 601 -21.12 12.52 -13.71
CA PHE A 601 -21.84 12.75 -12.45
C PHE A 601 -22.98 11.73 -12.35
N PHE A 602 -22.71 10.58 -11.73
CA PHE A 602 -23.67 9.47 -11.67
C PHE A 602 -23.97 9.04 -10.22
N HIS A 603 -25.14 8.45 -10.04
CA HIS A 603 -25.63 7.96 -8.74
C HIS A 603 -25.34 6.46 -8.58
N SER A 604 -24.99 6.06 -7.37
CA SER A 604 -24.76 4.66 -7.01
C SER A 604 -26.01 4.06 -6.36
N THR A 605 -26.24 2.75 -6.55
CA THR A 605 -27.35 2.02 -5.91
C THR A 605 -26.87 0.83 -5.06
N ARG A 606 -25.57 0.58 -5.02
CA ARG A 606 -24.92 -0.40 -4.14
C ARG A 606 -23.46 -0.01 -3.85
N GLY A 607 -22.87 -0.71 -2.88
CA GLY A 607 -21.45 -0.62 -2.55
C GLY A 607 -21.15 0.38 -1.44
N LEU A 608 -20.05 0.13 -0.73
CA LEU A 608 -19.57 0.97 0.37
C LEU A 608 -18.41 1.85 -0.10
N LYS A 609 -18.37 3.11 0.34
CA LYS A 609 -17.32 4.07 -0.06
C LYS A 609 -15.94 3.61 0.41
N GLN A 610 -15.02 3.37 -0.53
CA GLN A 610 -13.66 2.98 -0.17
C GLN A 610 -12.84 4.20 0.30
N GLY A 611 -12.54 4.25 1.61
CA GLY A 611 -11.87 5.38 2.26
C GLY A 611 -12.78 6.20 3.18
N ASP A 612 -14.04 5.80 3.32
CA ASP A 612 -14.96 6.33 4.33
C ASP A 612 -14.74 5.64 5.70
N PRO A 613 -14.79 6.38 6.84
CA PRO A 613 -14.56 5.81 8.17
C PRO A 613 -15.58 4.78 8.66
N LEU A 614 -16.83 4.81 8.15
CA LEU A 614 -17.91 3.93 8.57
C LEU A 614 -17.93 2.63 7.74
N SER A 615 -17.57 2.70 6.46
CA SER A 615 -17.57 1.57 5.54
C SER A 615 -16.91 0.29 6.07
N PRO A 616 -15.72 0.30 6.73
CA PRO A 616 -15.10 -0.93 7.23
C PRO A 616 -15.92 -1.63 8.30
N ALA A 617 -16.59 -0.87 9.17
CA ALA A 617 -17.46 -1.42 10.22
C ALA A 617 -18.70 -2.10 9.61
N LEU A 618 -19.35 -1.43 8.65
CA LEU A 618 -20.50 -2.00 7.94
C LEU A 618 -20.11 -3.26 7.15
N PHE A 619 -18.94 -3.24 6.52
CA PHE A 619 -18.43 -4.39 5.78
C PHE A 619 -18.25 -5.62 6.68
N ILE A 620 -17.58 -5.49 7.82
CA ILE A 620 -17.37 -6.63 8.72
C ILE A 620 -18.67 -7.12 9.36
N LEU A 621 -19.63 -6.23 9.62
CA LEU A 621 -20.96 -6.62 10.09
C LEU A 621 -21.70 -7.44 9.04
N GLY A 622 -21.59 -7.10 7.76
CA GLY A 622 -22.11 -7.93 6.66
C GLY A 622 -21.39 -9.27 6.54
N ALA A 623 -20.05 -9.27 6.58
CA ALA A 623 -19.23 -10.48 6.49
C ALA A 623 -19.42 -11.43 7.69
N GLU A 624 -19.91 -10.94 8.82
CA GLU A 624 -20.25 -11.74 10.00
C GLU A 624 -21.31 -12.80 9.68
N VAL A 625 -22.21 -12.54 8.74
CA VAL A 625 -23.20 -13.52 8.26
C VAL A 625 -22.50 -14.76 7.72
N LEU A 626 -21.51 -14.58 6.83
CA LEU A 626 -20.73 -15.70 6.28
C LEU A 626 -20.00 -16.47 7.39
N SER A 627 -19.36 -15.77 8.32
CA SER A 627 -18.65 -16.41 9.43
C SER A 627 -19.56 -17.26 10.31
N ARG A 628 -20.79 -16.78 10.58
CA ARG A 628 -21.79 -17.53 11.35
C ARG A 628 -22.33 -18.73 10.58
N MET A 629 -22.65 -18.56 9.29
CA MET A 629 -23.07 -19.68 8.44
C MET A 629 -22.01 -20.77 8.37
N LEU A 630 -20.74 -20.40 8.19
CA LEU A 630 -19.64 -21.36 8.21
C LEU A 630 -19.53 -22.05 9.57
N ASN A 631 -19.71 -21.37 10.70
CA ASN A 631 -19.69 -22.04 12.01
C ASN A 631 -20.90 -22.99 12.22
N LEU A 632 -22.05 -22.74 11.57
CA LEU A 632 -23.21 -23.63 11.68
C LEU A 632 -22.97 -25.00 11.05
N ILE A 633 -22.14 -25.09 9.99
CA ILE A 633 -21.87 -26.37 9.32
C ILE A 633 -21.23 -27.39 10.26
N HIS A 634 -20.58 -26.96 11.35
CA HIS A 634 -20.05 -27.85 12.38
C HIS A 634 -21.11 -28.71 13.07
N HIS A 635 -22.36 -28.27 13.07
CA HIS A 635 -23.48 -29.03 13.65
C HIS A 635 -24.06 -30.05 12.67
N ASN A 636 -23.67 -30.01 11.39
CA ASN A 636 -24.12 -30.97 10.41
C ASN A 636 -23.33 -32.30 10.58
N PRO A 637 -24.00 -33.44 10.82
CA PRO A 637 -23.31 -34.72 11.04
C PRO A 637 -22.51 -35.21 9.82
N MET A 638 -22.82 -34.71 8.63
CA MET A 638 -22.09 -35.03 7.39
C MET A 638 -20.83 -34.18 7.23
N TYR A 639 -20.65 -33.11 8.02
CA TYR A 639 -19.49 -32.25 7.91
C TYR A 639 -18.28 -32.83 8.64
N LYS A 640 -17.19 -33.01 7.90
CA LYS A 640 -15.90 -33.46 8.39
C LYS A 640 -14.90 -32.33 8.24
N GLY A 641 -14.66 -31.62 9.34
CA GLY A 641 -13.70 -30.51 9.38
C GLY A 641 -12.24 -30.96 9.37
N PHE A 642 -11.36 -29.96 9.30
CA PHE A 642 -9.91 -30.12 9.42
C PHE A 642 -9.53 -30.77 10.74
N LYS A 643 -8.51 -31.64 10.75
CA LYS A 643 -8.09 -32.30 12.01
C LYS A 643 -7.44 -31.31 12.98
N MET A 644 -8.06 -31.13 14.14
CA MET A 644 -7.57 -30.30 15.24
C MET A 644 -7.58 -31.07 16.57
N GLU A 645 -6.98 -30.49 17.61
CA GLU A 645 -6.98 -31.10 18.94
C GLU A 645 -8.39 -31.12 19.52
N PRO A 646 -8.89 -32.26 20.05
CA PRO A 646 -10.29 -32.39 20.48
C PRO A 646 -10.70 -31.42 21.60
N LYS A 647 -9.77 -31.05 22.47
CA LYS A 647 -9.99 -30.12 23.59
C LYS A 647 -9.68 -28.66 23.25
N GLY A 648 -9.39 -28.38 21.98
CA GLY A 648 -9.10 -27.04 21.46
C GLY A 648 -10.25 -26.45 20.66
N PRO A 649 -10.16 -25.16 20.30
CA PRO A 649 -11.13 -24.53 19.41
C PRO A 649 -11.13 -25.23 18.04
N GLN A 650 -12.32 -25.59 17.55
CA GLN A 650 -12.51 -26.22 16.24
C GLN A 650 -12.74 -25.16 15.18
N ILE A 651 -11.69 -24.77 14.46
CA ILE A 651 -11.69 -23.64 13.54
C ILE A 651 -11.81 -24.14 12.10
N ASN A 652 -12.88 -23.79 11.39
CA ASN A 652 -13.01 -24.07 9.95
C ASN A 652 -12.69 -22.88 9.07
N HIS A 653 -12.59 -21.66 9.61
CA HIS A 653 -12.24 -20.49 8.81
C HIS A 653 -11.57 -19.42 9.65
N LEU A 654 -10.77 -18.59 8.99
CA LEU A 654 -10.23 -17.34 9.52
C LEU A 654 -10.44 -16.25 8.49
N SER A 655 -10.77 -15.04 8.94
CA SER A 655 -10.98 -13.90 8.07
C SER A 655 -10.22 -12.66 8.55
N ILE A 656 -9.77 -11.85 7.59
CA ILE A 656 -9.36 -10.46 7.79
C ILE A 656 -10.03 -9.63 6.73
N ALA A 657 -11.07 -8.90 7.11
CA ALA A 657 -11.91 -8.20 6.15
C ALA A 657 -12.39 -9.17 5.06
N ASP A 658 -11.99 -8.97 3.81
CA ASP A 658 -12.32 -9.77 2.63
C ASP A 658 -11.41 -10.98 2.40
N ASP A 659 -10.21 -11.03 2.99
CA ASP A 659 -9.33 -12.20 2.94
C ASP A 659 -9.88 -13.32 3.83
N VAL A 660 -10.37 -14.41 3.24
CA VAL A 660 -10.90 -15.57 3.96
C VAL A 660 -10.09 -16.83 3.62
N ILE A 661 -9.68 -17.56 4.66
CA ILE A 661 -9.06 -18.88 4.54
C ILE A 661 -9.93 -19.92 5.25
N ILE A 662 -10.25 -21.01 4.56
CA ILE A 662 -11.11 -22.10 5.04
C ILE A 662 -10.26 -23.36 5.24
N PHE A 663 -10.51 -24.07 6.33
CA PHE A 663 -9.87 -25.31 6.75
C PHE A 663 -10.94 -26.41 6.78
N THR A 664 -10.79 -27.41 5.92
CA THR A 664 -11.74 -28.53 5.84
C THR A 664 -11.04 -29.83 5.42
N SER A 665 -11.78 -30.92 5.29
CA SER A 665 -11.29 -32.17 4.71
C SER A 665 -11.60 -32.26 3.21
N THR A 666 -10.96 -33.19 2.51
CA THR A 666 -11.25 -33.51 1.10
C THR A 666 -12.53 -34.33 0.90
N ASP A 667 -13.34 -34.50 1.95
CA ASP A 667 -14.64 -35.18 1.87
C ASP A 667 -15.62 -34.39 0.98
N ARG A 668 -16.17 -35.05 -0.05
CA ARG A 668 -17.02 -34.41 -1.06
C ARG A 668 -18.27 -33.76 -0.47
N HIS A 669 -18.89 -34.36 0.55
CA HIS A 669 -20.06 -33.80 1.21
C HIS A 669 -19.70 -32.53 1.98
N SER A 670 -18.58 -32.56 2.70
CA SER A 670 -18.07 -31.40 3.45
C SER A 670 -17.75 -30.22 2.53
N MET A 671 -17.14 -30.50 1.38
CA MET A 671 -16.85 -29.50 0.35
C MET A 671 -18.13 -28.90 -0.24
N LYS A 672 -19.11 -29.74 -0.59
CA LYS A 672 -20.42 -29.28 -1.08
C LYS A 672 -21.15 -28.40 -0.07
N LEU A 673 -21.12 -28.74 1.22
CA LEU A 673 -21.72 -27.91 2.27
C LEU A 673 -21.09 -26.51 2.33
N ILE A 674 -19.76 -26.43 2.19
CA ILE A 674 -19.06 -25.14 2.13
C ILE A 674 -19.46 -24.37 0.88
N MET A 675 -19.45 -25.00 -0.30
CA MET A 675 -19.80 -24.32 -1.55
C MET A 675 -21.25 -23.82 -1.55
N ASN A 676 -22.20 -24.62 -1.07
CA ASN A 676 -23.60 -24.19 -0.93
C ASN A 676 -23.72 -22.99 0.03
N THR A 677 -22.98 -23.02 1.16
CA THR A 677 -22.94 -21.90 2.12
C THR A 677 -22.42 -20.61 1.47
N LEU A 678 -21.41 -20.74 0.60
CA LEU A 678 -20.84 -19.61 -0.14
C LEU A 678 -21.84 -19.07 -1.17
N GLU A 679 -22.49 -19.95 -1.94
CA GLU A 679 -23.51 -19.57 -2.93
C GLU A 679 -24.72 -18.86 -2.27
N ASP A 680 -25.22 -19.39 -1.16
CA ASP A 680 -26.29 -18.78 -0.37
C ASP A 680 -25.91 -17.36 0.10
N TYR A 681 -24.65 -17.19 0.55
CA TYR A 681 -24.13 -15.89 0.94
C TYR A 681 -23.99 -14.92 -0.25
N GLU A 682 -23.51 -15.41 -1.41
CA GLU A 682 -23.41 -14.61 -2.65
C GLU A 682 -24.78 -14.09 -3.08
N HIS A 683 -25.80 -14.95 -3.07
CA HIS A 683 -27.19 -14.60 -3.44
C HIS A 683 -27.83 -13.59 -2.49
N THR A 684 -27.46 -13.60 -1.20
CA THR A 684 -28.09 -12.74 -0.18
C THR A 684 -27.39 -11.39 -0.04
N SER A 685 -26.07 -11.36 -0.21
CA SER A 685 -25.23 -10.17 0.03
C SER A 685 -24.87 -9.36 -1.22
N ASP A 686 -25.08 -9.92 -2.42
CA ASP A 686 -24.56 -9.48 -3.73
C ASP A 686 -23.02 -9.52 -3.87
N GLN A 687 -22.30 -9.98 -2.83
CA GLN A 687 -20.88 -10.26 -2.94
C GLN A 687 -20.65 -11.48 -3.82
N LEU A 688 -19.50 -11.52 -4.50
CA LEU A 688 -19.11 -12.65 -5.33
C LEU A 688 -17.68 -13.07 -5.04
N ILE A 689 -17.43 -14.36 -5.11
CA ILE A 689 -16.14 -15.00 -5.01
C ILE A 689 -15.51 -15.04 -6.39
N ASN A 690 -14.27 -14.60 -6.47
CA ASN A 690 -13.47 -14.72 -7.67
C ASN A 690 -12.92 -16.15 -7.76
N LYS A 691 -13.58 -17.02 -8.54
CA LYS A 691 -13.16 -18.42 -8.70
C LYS A 691 -11.77 -18.56 -9.32
N GLU A 692 -11.37 -17.65 -10.21
CA GLU A 692 -10.05 -17.66 -10.88
C GLU A 692 -8.89 -17.35 -9.92
N LYS A 693 -9.11 -16.44 -8.97
CA LYS A 693 -8.12 -16.04 -7.96
C LYS A 693 -8.16 -16.90 -6.70
N SER A 694 -9.31 -17.50 -6.42
CA SER A 694 -9.48 -18.47 -5.34
C SER A 694 -8.74 -19.76 -5.66
N HIS A 695 -8.07 -20.31 -4.67
CA HIS A 695 -7.23 -21.49 -4.84
C HIS A 695 -7.18 -22.33 -3.57
N PHE A 696 -6.82 -23.60 -3.72
CA PHE A 696 -6.67 -24.52 -2.61
C PHE A 696 -5.28 -25.14 -2.57
N MET A 697 -4.91 -25.60 -1.36
CA MET A 697 -3.64 -26.25 -1.06
C MET A 697 -3.92 -27.57 -0.31
N VAL A 698 -3.26 -28.63 -0.75
CA VAL A 698 -3.34 -30.00 -0.20
C VAL A 698 -1.93 -30.51 0.17
N PRO A 699 -1.81 -31.60 0.95
CA PRO A 699 -0.56 -32.31 1.14
C PRO A 699 0.06 -32.76 -0.20
N ALA A 700 1.40 -32.76 -0.28
CA ALA A 700 2.13 -33.14 -1.50
C ALA A 700 1.91 -34.61 -1.94
N ASN A 701 1.37 -35.46 -1.07
CA ASN A 701 1.13 -36.88 -1.35
C ASN A 701 -0.35 -37.17 -1.69
N THR A 702 -1.19 -36.14 -1.82
CA THR A 702 -2.61 -36.30 -2.19
C THR A 702 -2.71 -36.76 -3.64
N SER A 703 -3.58 -37.73 -3.92
CA SER A 703 -3.75 -38.28 -5.27
C SER A 703 -4.39 -37.29 -6.23
N GLN A 704 -4.08 -37.42 -7.52
CA GLN A 704 -4.62 -36.53 -8.55
C GLN A 704 -6.15 -36.65 -8.66
N ASP A 705 -6.73 -37.82 -8.41
CA ASP A 705 -8.19 -38.00 -8.42
C ASP A 705 -8.90 -37.17 -7.34
N ILE A 706 -8.29 -37.05 -6.15
CA ILE A 706 -8.81 -36.19 -5.08
C ILE A 706 -8.71 -34.73 -5.47
N ILE A 707 -7.58 -34.33 -6.07
CA ILE A 707 -7.36 -32.96 -6.57
C ILE A 707 -8.41 -32.60 -7.63
N ASN A 708 -8.63 -33.49 -8.60
CA ASN A 708 -9.61 -33.29 -9.67
C ASN A 708 -11.03 -33.17 -9.10
N ASN A 709 -11.39 -33.97 -8.09
CA ASN A 709 -12.68 -33.87 -7.41
C ASN A 709 -12.85 -32.54 -6.68
N ILE A 710 -11.81 -32.03 -6.01
CA ILE A 710 -11.86 -30.69 -5.39
C ILE A 710 -12.07 -29.62 -6.45
N GLN A 711 -11.36 -29.69 -7.58
CA GLN A 711 -11.51 -28.77 -8.70
C GLN A 711 -12.92 -28.81 -9.29
N GLU A 712 -13.49 -30.01 -9.47
CA GLU A 712 -14.85 -30.20 -9.98
C GLU A 712 -15.91 -29.59 -9.04
N VAL A 713 -15.78 -29.80 -7.72
CA VAL A 713 -16.75 -29.32 -6.74
C VAL A 713 -16.65 -27.81 -6.50
N THR A 714 -15.42 -27.27 -6.50
CA THR A 714 -15.20 -25.86 -6.11
C THR A 714 -15.07 -24.91 -7.28
N GLY A 715 -14.58 -25.39 -8.43
CA GLY A 715 -14.11 -24.55 -9.53
C GLY A 715 -12.82 -23.77 -9.22
N PHE A 716 -12.10 -24.09 -8.14
CA PHE A 716 -10.87 -23.41 -7.74
C PHE A 716 -9.63 -24.12 -8.28
N SER A 717 -8.56 -23.36 -8.50
CA SER A 717 -7.27 -23.92 -8.93
C SER A 717 -6.45 -24.46 -7.75
N GLN A 718 -5.65 -25.50 -8.00
CA GLN A 718 -4.66 -25.96 -7.03
C GLN A 718 -3.45 -25.01 -7.05
N LYS A 719 -2.90 -24.71 -5.88
CA LYS A 719 -1.63 -24.01 -5.75
C LYS A 719 -0.67 -24.73 -4.80
N ASP A 720 0.58 -24.86 -5.23
CA ASP A 720 1.62 -25.48 -4.41
C ASP A 720 2.06 -24.56 -3.26
N SER A 721 2.48 -25.19 -2.16
CA SER A 721 3.09 -24.50 -1.03
C SER A 721 4.45 -23.89 -1.45
N PRO A 722 4.73 -22.61 -1.14
CA PRO A 722 3.97 -21.72 -0.26
C PRO A 722 2.91 -20.89 -0.97
N ILE A 723 1.81 -20.59 -0.28
CA ILE A 723 0.83 -19.59 -0.71
C ILE A 723 1.02 -18.27 0.05
N THR A 724 0.77 -17.13 -0.58
CA THR A 724 0.85 -15.82 0.10
C THR A 724 -0.46 -15.50 0.81
N TYR A 725 -0.42 -15.36 2.14
CA TYR A 725 -1.55 -14.98 2.98
C TYR A 725 -1.18 -13.72 3.80
N LEU A 726 -1.92 -12.63 3.61
CA LEU A 726 -1.72 -11.36 4.31
C LEU A 726 -0.27 -10.82 4.24
N GLY A 727 0.38 -11.03 3.09
CA GLY A 727 1.78 -10.62 2.85
C GLY A 727 2.85 -11.53 3.46
N CYS A 728 2.48 -12.67 4.04
CA CYS A 728 3.41 -13.68 4.57
C CYS A 728 3.29 -15.02 3.83
N PRO A 729 4.38 -15.79 3.72
CA PRO A 729 4.33 -17.13 3.13
C PRO A 729 3.69 -18.12 4.11
N LEU A 730 2.64 -18.79 3.67
CA LEU A 730 2.02 -19.94 4.33
C LEU A 730 2.57 -21.21 3.69
N TYR A 731 3.28 -22.05 4.46
CA TYR A 731 4.00 -23.19 3.91
C TYR A 731 3.82 -24.49 4.70
N ILE A 732 4.03 -25.61 4.01
CA ILE A 732 3.98 -26.96 4.58
C ILE A 732 5.41 -27.47 4.83
N GLY A 733 5.69 -27.92 6.06
CA GLY A 733 6.95 -28.56 6.41
C GLY A 733 8.08 -27.58 6.73
N ARG A 734 9.28 -27.81 6.17
CA ARG A 734 10.48 -27.02 6.48
C ARG A 734 10.47 -25.68 5.75
N GLN A 735 10.84 -24.62 6.46
CA GLN A 735 11.09 -23.31 5.85
C GLN A 735 12.25 -23.36 4.85
N ARG A 736 12.13 -22.62 3.74
CA ARG A 736 13.17 -22.49 2.71
C ARG A 736 13.47 -21.02 2.45
N ILE A 737 14.70 -20.71 2.04
CA ILE A 737 15.15 -19.35 1.73
C ILE A 737 14.29 -18.74 0.60
N ILE A 738 13.95 -19.55 -0.42
CA ILE A 738 13.16 -19.13 -1.58
C ILE A 738 11.77 -18.59 -1.22
N TYR A 739 11.20 -18.95 -0.06
CA TYR A 739 9.89 -18.45 0.37
C TYR A 739 9.91 -16.96 0.71
N TYR A 740 11.10 -16.37 0.88
CA TYR A 740 11.29 -14.98 1.26
C TYR A 740 11.95 -14.15 0.15
N SER A 741 12.07 -14.70 -1.08
CA SER A 741 12.64 -13.98 -2.22
C SER A 741 11.90 -12.67 -2.52
N GLN A 742 10.56 -12.71 -2.51
CA GLN A 742 9.72 -11.52 -2.69
C GLN A 742 9.95 -10.44 -1.63
N LEU A 743 10.32 -10.81 -0.41
CA LEU A 743 10.63 -9.84 0.64
C LEU A 743 11.94 -9.11 0.32
N VAL A 744 12.97 -9.86 -0.09
CA VAL A 744 14.26 -9.29 -0.53
C VAL A 744 14.03 -8.38 -1.73
N GLU A 745 13.27 -8.83 -2.72
CA GLU A 745 12.96 -8.07 -3.93
C GLU A 745 12.24 -6.76 -3.63
N LYS A 746 11.29 -6.75 -2.67
CA LYS A 746 10.63 -5.51 -2.23
C LYS A 746 11.62 -4.50 -1.65
N VAL A 747 12.62 -4.95 -0.89
CA VAL A 747 13.67 -4.08 -0.34
C VAL A 747 14.54 -3.55 -1.48
N SER A 748 14.97 -4.42 -2.41
CA SER A 748 15.80 -4.02 -3.57
C SER A 748 15.07 -3.05 -4.50
N LYS A 749 13.83 -3.35 -4.91
CA LYS A 749 13.00 -2.48 -5.75
C LYS A 749 12.78 -1.11 -5.10
N LYS A 750 12.67 -1.05 -3.77
CA LYS A 750 12.52 0.22 -3.04
C LYS A 750 13.77 1.09 -3.15
N ILE A 751 14.95 0.48 -3.17
CA ILE A 751 16.24 1.16 -3.32
C ILE A 751 16.43 1.65 -4.76
N CYS A 752 16.15 0.81 -5.77
CA CYS A 752 16.29 1.17 -7.19
C CYS A 752 15.43 2.37 -7.60
N GLY A 753 14.31 2.62 -6.90
CA GLY A 753 13.45 3.79 -7.14
C GLY A 753 13.95 5.09 -6.49
N TRP A 754 15.06 5.07 -5.76
CA TRP A 754 15.65 6.26 -5.15
C TRP A 754 16.88 6.68 -5.94
N GLN A 755 16.92 7.93 -6.38
CA GLN A 755 18.13 8.53 -6.94
C GLN A 755 19.14 8.70 -5.80
N ALA A 756 19.96 7.68 -5.55
CA ALA A 756 20.91 7.65 -4.44
C ALA A 756 21.93 8.80 -4.49
N ARG A 757 22.14 9.42 -5.67
CA ARG A 757 22.94 10.65 -5.85
C ARG A 757 22.29 11.91 -5.23
N ILE A 758 20.96 11.95 -5.08
CA ILE A 758 20.25 13.14 -4.60
C ILE A 758 20.17 13.19 -3.06
N LEU A 759 20.38 12.06 -2.37
CA LEU A 759 20.27 11.97 -0.91
C LEU A 759 21.64 12.10 -0.22
N ASN A 760 21.74 13.06 0.71
CA ASN A 760 22.87 13.13 1.65
C ASN A 760 22.83 11.95 2.66
N TYR A 761 23.89 11.75 3.46
CA TYR A 761 23.94 10.65 4.43
C TYR A 761 22.82 10.72 5.47
N GLY A 762 22.39 11.91 5.92
CA GLY A 762 21.26 12.08 6.83
C GLY A 762 19.93 11.57 6.25
N GLY A 763 19.65 11.92 5.00
CA GLY A 763 18.54 11.41 4.21
C GLY A 763 18.61 9.89 4.03
N LYS A 764 19.80 9.33 3.77
CA LYS A 764 20.00 7.87 3.69
C LYS A 764 19.72 7.17 5.03
N ILE A 765 20.18 7.70 6.17
CA ILE A 765 19.85 7.15 7.50
C ILE A 765 18.34 7.11 7.69
N THR A 766 17.66 8.21 7.37
CA THR A 766 16.20 8.32 7.50
C THR A 766 15.50 7.27 6.63
N MET A 767 15.99 7.06 5.40
CA MET A 767 15.44 6.07 4.46
C MET A 767 15.63 4.65 4.98
N VAL A 768 16.81 4.35 5.51
CA VAL A 768 17.09 3.03 6.10
C VAL A 768 16.13 2.78 7.27
N LYS A 769 16.07 3.69 8.25
CA LYS A 769 15.28 3.49 9.47
C LYS A 769 13.77 3.42 9.22
N HIS A 770 13.24 4.31 8.38
CA HIS A 770 11.79 4.50 8.25
C HIS A 770 11.16 3.86 7.02
N ALA A 771 11.96 3.51 6.00
CA ALA A 771 11.44 2.89 4.79
C ALA A 771 12.00 1.48 4.55
N LEU A 772 13.32 1.25 4.61
CA LEU A 772 13.89 -0.07 4.32
C LEU A 772 13.67 -1.05 5.46
N GLN A 773 13.98 -0.66 6.70
CA GLN A 773 13.84 -1.53 7.87
C GLN A 773 12.39 -1.82 8.22
N SER A 774 11.43 -0.98 7.81
CA SER A 774 10.01 -1.23 8.04
C SER A 774 9.40 -2.32 7.16
N ILE A 775 9.93 -2.53 5.94
CA ILE A 775 9.42 -3.52 4.99
C ILE A 775 9.40 -4.95 5.58
N PRO A 776 10.50 -5.46 6.16
CA PRO A 776 10.53 -6.83 6.69
C PRO A 776 9.80 -7.01 8.03
N ILE A 777 9.49 -5.94 8.77
CA ILE A 777 8.89 -6.04 10.12
C ILE A 777 7.57 -6.81 10.11
N HIS A 778 6.69 -6.56 9.14
CA HIS A 778 5.40 -7.25 9.05
C HIS A 778 5.58 -8.77 8.90
N THR A 779 6.46 -9.19 7.99
CA THR A 779 6.77 -10.61 7.79
C THR A 779 7.46 -11.20 9.03
N MET A 780 8.46 -10.51 9.58
CA MET A 780 9.21 -10.95 10.78
C MET A 780 8.33 -11.06 12.04
N ALA A 781 7.25 -10.28 12.11
CA ALA A 781 6.32 -10.34 13.23
C ALA A 781 5.47 -11.61 13.22
N ALA A 782 5.19 -12.18 12.05
CA ALA A 782 4.36 -13.38 11.91
C ALA A 782 5.17 -14.67 11.71
N VAL A 783 6.28 -14.60 10.97
CA VAL A 783 7.16 -15.72 10.66
C VAL A 783 8.61 -15.33 10.86
N SER A 784 9.45 -16.24 11.34
CA SER A 784 10.88 -15.98 11.53
C SER A 784 11.67 -16.37 10.27
N PRO A 785 12.20 -15.42 9.47
CA PRO A 785 12.97 -15.76 8.28
C PRO A 785 14.29 -16.46 8.65
N PRO A 786 14.87 -17.28 7.75
CA PRO A 786 16.20 -17.83 7.93
C PRO A 786 17.25 -16.73 8.14
N SER A 787 18.25 -16.99 8.98
CA SER A 787 19.35 -16.03 9.23
C SER A 787 20.07 -15.58 7.96
N THR A 788 20.19 -16.47 6.97
CA THR A 788 20.75 -16.15 5.65
C THR A 788 19.96 -15.05 4.93
N THR A 789 18.63 -15.11 4.96
CA THR A 789 17.75 -14.08 4.37
C THR A 789 17.91 -12.75 5.09
N ILE A 790 17.99 -12.77 6.43
CA ILE A 790 18.17 -11.55 7.24
C ILE A 790 19.49 -10.87 6.90
N LYS A 791 20.60 -11.62 6.90
CA LYS A 791 21.93 -11.11 6.55
C LYS A 791 21.99 -10.56 5.13
N HIS A 792 21.26 -11.18 4.19
CA HIS A 792 21.22 -10.69 2.81
C HIS A 792 20.51 -9.32 2.71
N ILE A 793 19.39 -9.13 3.42
CA ILE A 793 18.71 -7.83 3.49
C ILE A 793 19.61 -6.78 4.16
N GLU A 794 20.28 -7.13 5.26
CA GLU A 794 21.23 -6.26 5.95
C GLU A 794 22.39 -5.83 5.04
N SER A 795 22.91 -6.74 4.22
CA SER A 795 23.93 -6.42 3.21
C SER A 795 23.42 -5.41 2.18
N ILE A 796 22.20 -5.58 1.67
CA ILE A 796 21.58 -4.66 0.71
C ILE A 796 21.41 -3.27 1.33
N ILE A 797 21.00 -3.20 2.60
CA ILE A 797 20.86 -1.94 3.35
C ILE A 797 22.22 -1.25 3.53
N ALA A 798 23.25 -2.01 3.89
CA ALA A 798 24.61 -1.48 4.05
C ALA A 798 25.16 -0.94 2.72
N ASP A 799 24.99 -1.69 1.63
CA ASP A 799 25.42 -1.29 0.29
C ASP A 799 24.71 0.01 -0.16
N PHE A 800 23.41 0.17 0.12
CA PHE A 800 22.67 1.41 -0.14
C PHE A 800 23.20 2.59 0.68
N PHE A 801 23.46 2.37 1.97
CA PHE A 801 23.90 3.42 2.88
C PHE A 801 25.25 4.02 2.46
N TRP A 802 26.25 3.15 2.27
CA TRP A 802 27.60 3.58 1.90
C TRP A 802 27.68 4.05 0.44
N GLY A 803 26.84 3.50 -0.44
CA GLY A 803 26.76 3.89 -1.85
C GLY A 803 27.93 3.37 -2.70
N ARG A 804 27.92 3.77 -3.97
CA ARG A 804 28.97 3.43 -4.96
C ARG A 804 29.59 4.71 -5.51
N ASP A 805 30.86 4.63 -5.90
CA ASP A 805 31.60 5.69 -6.57
C ASP A 805 32.27 5.11 -7.80
N GLN A 806 31.99 5.65 -9.00
CA GLN A 806 32.63 5.24 -10.26
C GLN A 806 32.85 3.71 -10.37
N ASP A 807 31.75 2.94 -10.25
CA ASP A 807 31.72 1.47 -10.28
C ASP A 807 32.46 0.71 -9.17
N LYS A 808 33.04 1.40 -8.19
CA LYS A 808 33.58 0.78 -6.97
C LYS A 808 32.60 0.94 -5.81
N ARG A 809 32.43 -0.14 -5.04
CA ARG A 809 31.75 -0.04 -3.73
C ARG A 809 32.54 0.95 -2.88
N LYS A 810 31.88 1.96 -2.31
CA LYS A 810 32.55 2.82 -1.33
C LYS A 810 32.97 1.95 -0.15
N TYR A 811 34.14 2.24 0.42
CA TYR A 811 34.59 1.55 1.62
C TYR A 811 33.53 1.69 2.72
N HIS A 812 33.16 0.56 3.33
CA HIS A 812 32.32 0.57 4.52
C HIS A 812 33.20 1.01 5.69
N TRP A 813 33.18 2.31 6.02
CA TRP A 813 34.00 2.89 7.09
C TRP A 813 33.64 2.34 8.48
N ALA A 814 32.41 1.82 8.63
CA ALA A 814 31.98 1.13 9.83
C ALA A 814 31.12 -0.09 9.47
N SER A 815 31.19 -1.12 10.31
CA SER A 815 30.32 -2.28 10.19
C SER A 815 28.86 -1.92 10.51
N LEU A 816 27.91 -2.68 9.96
CA LEU A 816 26.49 -2.48 10.31
C LEU A 816 26.24 -2.66 11.82
N GLU A 817 27.03 -3.49 12.49
CA GLU A 817 26.97 -3.68 13.94
C GLU A 817 27.36 -2.41 14.70
N THR A 818 28.49 -1.79 14.34
CA THR A 818 28.92 -0.50 14.89
C THR A 818 27.90 0.60 14.62
N MET A 819 27.39 0.65 13.38
CA MET A 819 26.33 1.58 12.99
C MET A 819 25.02 1.38 13.76
N SER A 820 24.80 0.17 14.29
CA SER A 820 23.57 -0.16 14.99
C SER A 820 23.55 0.23 16.46
N LEU A 821 24.68 0.68 17.01
CA LEU A 821 24.74 1.18 18.37
C LEU A 821 23.88 2.46 18.54
N PRO A 822 23.43 2.74 19.78
CA PRO A 822 22.82 4.03 20.12
C PRO A 822 23.72 5.20 19.72
N CYS A 823 23.12 6.35 19.38
CA CYS A 823 23.90 7.55 19.04
C CYS A 823 24.80 8.02 20.20
N ALA A 824 24.39 7.77 21.44
CA ALA A 824 25.20 8.03 22.62
C ALA A 824 26.46 7.14 22.72
N GLU A 825 26.47 6.00 22.04
CA GLU A 825 27.57 5.02 22.03
C GLU A 825 28.36 5.07 20.71
N GLY A 826 28.20 6.15 19.91
CA GLY A 826 28.92 6.35 18.66
C GLY A 826 28.31 5.67 17.42
N GLY A 827 27.13 5.03 17.55
CA GLY A 827 26.40 4.48 16.42
C GLY A 827 25.48 5.50 15.72
N VAL A 828 24.85 5.08 14.63
CA VAL A 828 23.87 5.91 13.90
C VAL A 828 22.43 5.49 14.19
N GLY A 829 22.22 4.57 15.14
CA GLY A 829 20.91 4.12 15.61
C GLY A 829 20.10 3.32 14.58
N ILE A 830 20.77 2.69 13.61
CA ILE A 830 20.17 1.70 12.70
C ILE A 830 19.88 0.43 13.51
N LYS A 831 18.76 -0.26 13.31
CA LYS A 831 18.46 -1.45 14.13
C LYS A 831 18.88 -2.74 13.41
N ARG A 832 19.57 -3.66 14.07
CA ARG A 832 19.80 -4.99 13.46
C ARG A 832 18.48 -5.74 13.32
N LEU A 833 18.26 -6.35 12.16
CA LEU A 833 17.01 -7.07 11.87
C LEU A 833 16.90 -8.34 12.72
N THR A 834 18.03 -8.94 13.12
CA THR A 834 18.07 -10.07 14.07
C THR A 834 17.50 -9.70 15.44
N ASP A 835 17.85 -8.52 15.95
CA ASP A 835 17.41 -8.03 17.26
C ASP A 835 15.93 -7.66 17.21
N ILE A 836 15.49 -7.06 16.10
CA ILE A 836 14.06 -6.82 15.84
C ILE A 836 13.28 -8.15 15.86
N CYS A 837 13.74 -9.16 15.14
CA CYS A 837 13.07 -10.48 15.08
C CYS A 837 12.98 -11.12 16.48
N THR A 838 14.04 -11.04 17.29
CA THR A 838 14.04 -11.57 18.66
C THR A 838 13.11 -10.78 19.57
N SER A 839 13.08 -9.45 19.47
CA SER A 839 12.14 -8.61 20.24
C SER A 839 10.67 -8.92 19.91
N LEU A 840 10.36 -9.22 18.64
CA LEU A 840 9.02 -9.62 18.21
C LEU A 840 8.63 -10.98 18.79
N GLN A 841 9.58 -11.92 18.91
CA GLN A 841 9.36 -13.21 19.57
C GLN A 841 9.08 -13.05 21.07
N TYR A 842 9.74 -12.09 21.74
CA TYR A 842 9.41 -11.75 23.13
C TYR A 842 7.98 -11.25 23.26
N LYS A 843 7.56 -10.36 22.35
CA LYS A 843 6.17 -9.85 22.29
C LYS A 843 5.16 -10.97 22.02
N GLN A 844 5.49 -11.96 21.20
CA GLN A 844 4.64 -13.13 20.95
C GLN A 844 4.44 -13.97 22.23
N TRP A 845 5.52 -14.24 22.98
CA TRP A 845 5.43 -14.94 24.26
C TRP A 845 4.56 -14.18 25.27
N TRP A 846 4.79 -12.87 25.40
CA TRP A 846 3.97 -11.99 26.22
C TRP A 846 2.48 -12.07 25.84
N ASN A 847 2.14 -11.91 24.56
CA ASN A 847 0.76 -11.99 24.09
C ASN A 847 0.12 -13.36 24.36
N PHE A 848 0.88 -14.45 24.18
CA PHE A 848 0.40 -15.81 24.45
C PHE A 848 0.05 -16.04 25.93
N LYS A 849 0.81 -15.43 26.85
CA LYS A 849 0.56 -15.48 28.30
C LYS A 849 -0.55 -14.52 28.73
N ALA A 850 -0.46 -13.25 28.31
CA ALA A 850 -1.32 -12.17 28.78
C ALA A 850 -2.71 -12.14 28.15
N LYS A 851 -2.86 -12.61 26.91
CA LYS A 851 -4.15 -12.56 26.18
C LYS A 851 -4.83 -13.93 26.10
N SER A 852 -6.16 -13.88 26.03
CA SER A 852 -7.04 -15.03 25.79
C SER A 852 -7.54 -15.08 24.34
N SER A 853 -6.72 -14.68 23.36
CA SER A 853 -7.12 -14.69 21.94
C SER A 853 -7.27 -16.11 21.38
N LEU A 854 -7.99 -16.24 20.25
CA LEU A 854 -8.20 -17.52 19.55
C LEU A 854 -6.87 -18.25 19.27
N TRP A 855 -5.84 -17.51 18.85
CA TRP A 855 -4.49 -18.04 18.64
C TRP A 855 -3.87 -18.60 19.93
N ALA A 856 -3.94 -17.82 21.03
CA ALA A 856 -3.37 -18.25 22.31
C ALA A 856 -4.09 -19.49 22.87
N GLN A 857 -5.43 -19.55 22.75
CA GLN A 857 -6.23 -20.70 23.15
C GLN A 857 -5.89 -21.94 22.32
N PHE A 858 -5.77 -21.78 20.99
CA PHE A 858 -5.37 -22.85 20.08
C PHE A 858 -3.99 -23.40 20.46
N LEU A 859 -2.97 -22.55 20.65
CA LEU A 859 -1.65 -23.00 21.08
C LEU A 859 -1.65 -23.68 22.46
N LYS A 860 -2.42 -23.18 23.43
CA LYS A 860 -2.57 -23.81 24.74
C LYS A 860 -3.15 -25.22 24.60
N SER A 861 -4.19 -25.40 23.78
CA SER A 861 -4.74 -26.74 23.52
C SER A 861 -3.76 -27.67 22.80
N LYS A 862 -2.99 -27.15 21.83
CA LYS A 862 -2.05 -27.91 21.01
C LYS A 862 -0.80 -28.36 21.76
N TYR A 863 -0.18 -27.46 22.49
CA TYR A 863 1.13 -27.70 23.09
C TYR A 863 1.10 -27.86 24.61
N CYS A 864 0.12 -27.25 25.29
CA CYS A 864 0.11 -27.26 26.74
C CYS A 864 -0.72 -28.41 27.32
N GLN A 865 -1.82 -28.84 26.70
CA GLN A 865 -2.60 -30.05 27.06
C GLN A 865 -2.69 -30.32 28.58
N ARG A 866 -3.06 -29.29 29.37
CA ARG A 866 -3.15 -29.23 30.86
C ARG A 866 -1.87 -28.92 31.65
N ALA A 867 -0.69 -28.88 31.05
CA ALA A 867 0.54 -28.44 31.71
C ALA A 867 0.68 -26.91 31.66
N ASN A 868 1.40 -26.33 32.63
CA ASN A 868 1.77 -24.93 32.57
C ASN A 868 2.70 -24.66 31.36
N PRO A 869 2.50 -23.58 30.59
CA PRO A 869 3.43 -23.26 29.50
C PRO A 869 4.89 -23.09 29.95
N VAL A 870 5.11 -22.68 31.20
CA VAL A 870 6.44 -22.49 31.80
C VAL A 870 7.15 -23.81 32.09
N THR A 871 6.45 -24.94 32.15
CA THR A 871 7.11 -26.25 32.38
C THR A 871 7.29 -27.07 31.12
N ARG A 872 6.68 -26.66 30.00
CA ARG A 872 6.78 -27.40 28.74
C ARG A 872 8.21 -27.41 28.22
N LYS A 873 8.68 -28.59 27.81
CA LYS A 873 9.93 -28.81 27.07
C LYS A 873 9.64 -28.93 25.57
N LEU A 874 10.65 -28.65 24.76
CA LEU A 874 10.55 -28.80 23.31
C LEU A 874 10.41 -30.28 22.94
N ALA A 875 9.50 -30.59 22.00
CA ALA A 875 9.32 -31.93 21.47
C ALA A 875 9.56 -31.96 19.96
N ASN A 876 9.83 -33.16 19.43
CA ASN A 876 10.04 -33.36 18.00
C ASN A 876 8.74 -33.09 17.21
N GLY A 877 8.89 -32.51 16.00
CA GLY A 877 7.76 -32.22 15.10
C GLY A 877 6.91 -30.99 15.45
N GLN A 878 7.30 -30.19 16.45
CA GLN A 878 6.64 -28.93 16.80
C GLN A 878 6.90 -27.83 15.76
N SER A 879 5.96 -26.89 15.63
CA SER A 879 6.06 -25.79 14.65
C SER A 879 7.28 -24.90 14.91
N LEU A 880 7.75 -24.21 13.86
CA LEU A 880 8.90 -23.29 13.98
C LEU A 880 8.60 -22.13 14.93
N VAL A 881 7.41 -21.54 14.83
CA VAL A 881 6.98 -20.42 15.68
C VAL A 881 7.03 -20.83 17.15
N TRP A 882 6.45 -21.97 17.50
CA TRP A 882 6.50 -22.50 18.86
C TRP A 882 7.93 -22.74 19.34
N ARG A 883 8.80 -23.30 18.48
CA ARG A 883 10.22 -23.52 18.83
C ARG A 883 10.96 -22.23 19.15
N TYR A 884 10.76 -21.17 18.38
CA TYR A 884 11.39 -19.86 18.63
C TYR A 884 10.88 -19.21 19.91
N MET A 885 9.56 -19.26 20.14
CA MET A 885 8.94 -18.81 21.39
C MET A 885 9.54 -19.54 22.60
N MET A 886 9.64 -20.87 22.54
CA MET A 886 10.21 -21.68 23.63
C MET A 886 11.70 -21.43 23.87
N LYS A 887 12.49 -21.15 22.81
CA LYS A 887 13.91 -20.82 22.94
C LYS A 887 14.14 -19.55 23.78
N ASN A 888 13.23 -18.59 23.66
CA ASN A 888 13.36 -17.27 24.26
C ASN A 888 12.55 -17.09 25.54
N LYS A 889 11.68 -18.03 25.86
CA LYS A 889 10.78 -18.02 27.02
C LYS A 889 11.45 -17.57 28.32
N ASN A 890 12.55 -18.19 28.73
CA ASN A 890 13.17 -17.89 30.04
C ASN A 890 13.58 -16.41 30.13
N LYS A 891 14.15 -15.86 29.05
CA LYS A 891 14.52 -14.44 28.97
C LYS A 891 13.33 -13.50 29.11
N VAL A 892 12.12 -13.95 28.75
CA VAL A 892 10.91 -13.12 28.86
C VAL A 892 10.28 -13.27 30.23
N GLU A 893 10.17 -14.51 30.74
CA GLU A 893 9.56 -14.80 32.04
C GLU A 893 10.25 -14.06 33.19
N ASP A 894 11.58 -13.93 33.16
CA ASP A 894 12.35 -13.17 34.16
C ASP A 894 11.99 -11.67 34.21
N HIS A 895 11.30 -11.17 33.17
CA HIS A 895 10.85 -9.77 33.06
C HIS A 895 9.32 -9.62 33.12
N ILE A 896 8.57 -10.69 33.44
CA ILE A 896 7.12 -10.64 33.62
C ILE A 896 6.80 -10.47 35.11
N THR A 897 6.08 -9.40 35.46
CA THR A 897 5.51 -9.22 36.80
C THR A 897 4.00 -9.37 36.77
N TRP A 898 3.46 -10.17 37.69
CA TRP A 898 2.02 -10.38 37.79
C TRP A 898 1.38 -9.44 38.81
N LYS A 899 0.27 -8.81 38.43
CA LYS A 899 -0.61 -8.07 39.35
C LYS A 899 -1.84 -8.92 39.65
N ILE A 900 -2.04 -9.27 40.92
CA ILE A 900 -3.15 -10.11 41.35
C ILE A 900 -4.42 -9.25 41.38
N ASN A 901 -5.30 -9.47 40.39
CA ASN A 901 -6.67 -8.95 40.41
C ASN A 901 -7.62 -10.12 40.72
N SER A 902 -8.13 -10.82 39.70
CA SER A 902 -9.04 -11.97 39.82
C SER A 902 -8.35 -13.31 40.19
N GLY A 903 -7.02 -13.31 40.35
CA GLY A 903 -6.25 -14.51 40.69
C GLY A 903 -6.10 -15.53 39.55
N SER A 904 -6.18 -15.11 38.29
CA SER A 904 -6.06 -16.00 37.12
C SER A 904 -4.64 -16.52 36.84
N CYS A 905 -3.62 -15.95 37.48
CA CYS A 905 -2.24 -16.40 37.37
C CYS A 905 -2.01 -17.70 38.14
N SER A 906 -1.01 -18.46 37.69
CA SER A 906 -0.58 -19.72 38.27
C SER A 906 0.02 -19.51 39.66
N PHE A 907 -0.43 -20.28 40.64
CA PHE A 907 0.08 -20.18 42.00
C PHE A 907 1.57 -20.56 42.09
N TRP A 908 1.97 -21.66 41.44
CA TRP A 908 3.34 -22.17 41.52
C TRP A 908 4.30 -21.56 40.50
N TRP A 909 3.81 -21.23 39.32
CA TRP A 909 4.66 -21.06 38.13
C TRP A 909 4.81 -19.60 37.66
N ASP A 910 3.98 -18.70 38.16
CA ASP A 910 4.02 -17.28 37.79
C ASP A 910 4.64 -16.48 38.95
N ASP A 911 5.48 -15.47 38.66
CA ASP A 911 6.05 -14.59 39.69
C ASP A 911 5.07 -13.49 40.10
N TRP A 912 4.22 -13.81 41.06
CA TRP A 912 3.27 -12.88 41.67
C TRP A 912 3.77 -12.29 42.99
N LEU A 913 4.90 -12.78 43.52
CA LEU A 913 5.52 -12.31 44.77
C LEU A 913 6.69 -11.33 44.55
N ARG A 914 7.10 -11.09 43.30
CA ARG A 914 8.26 -10.24 42.92
C ARG A 914 9.61 -10.76 43.43
N GLY A 915 9.68 -12.04 43.77
CA GLY A 915 10.89 -12.75 44.17
C GLY A 915 11.24 -13.92 43.24
N GLY A 916 10.42 -14.20 42.23
CA GLY A 916 10.49 -15.38 41.39
C GLY A 916 9.32 -16.35 41.65
N ALA A 917 9.11 -17.29 40.73
CA ALA A 917 8.05 -18.30 40.84
C ALA A 917 8.26 -19.21 42.05
N LEU A 918 7.19 -19.52 42.81
CA LEU A 918 7.24 -20.40 43.99
C LEU A 918 7.83 -21.78 43.69
N ALA A 919 7.65 -22.28 42.47
CA ALA A 919 8.24 -23.54 42.00
C ALA A 919 9.77 -23.57 42.06
N ASN A 920 10.45 -22.41 42.03
CA ASN A 920 11.91 -22.33 42.12
C ASN A 920 12.43 -22.64 43.54
N TYR A 921 11.56 -22.55 44.56
CA TYR A 921 11.93 -22.73 45.96
C TYR A 921 11.58 -24.13 46.51
N THR A 922 11.19 -25.06 45.63
CA THR A 922 10.86 -26.45 46.00
C THR A 922 11.59 -27.44 45.10
N THR A 923 12.09 -28.51 45.70
CA THR A 923 12.85 -29.57 45.01
C THR A 923 11.92 -30.61 44.35
N ASN A 924 10.63 -30.66 44.72
CA ASN A 924 9.69 -31.69 44.27
C ASN A 924 8.71 -31.18 43.20
N ILE A 925 9.27 -30.75 42.07
CA ILE A 925 8.57 -30.09 40.94
C ILE A 925 7.46 -30.97 40.33
N SER A 926 7.59 -32.30 40.38
CA SER A 926 6.61 -33.26 39.83
C SER A 926 5.29 -33.33 40.61
N SER A 927 5.28 -32.87 41.86
CA SER A 927 4.09 -32.83 42.73
C SER A 927 3.24 -31.56 42.57
N LEU A 928 3.76 -30.55 41.85
CA LEU A 928 3.12 -29.25 41.72
C LEU A 928 1.95 -29.27 40.74
N ASN A 929 0.81 -28.75 41.17
CA ASN A 929 -0.40 -28.63 40.35
C ASN A 929 -0.40 -27.33 39.52
N ASN A 930 -1.40 -27.17 38.66
CA ASN A 930 -1.63 -25.92 37.90
C ASN A 930 -2.74 -25.08 38.50
N ALA A 931 -2.87 -25.08 39.84
CA ALA A 931 -3.85 -24.25 40.53
C ALA A 931 -3.56 -22.77 40.27
N THR A 932 -4.62 -21.99 40.07
CA THR A 932 -4.55 -20.53 39.98
C THR A 932 -4.64 -19.92 41.37
N ILE A 933 -4.14 -18.71 41.56
CA ILE A 933 -4.25 -17.99 42.84
C ILE A 933 -5.71 -17.84 43.28
N GLY A 934 -6.63 -17.64 42.32
CA GLY A 934 -8.06 -17.54 42.58
C GLY A 934 -8.66 -18.76 43.28
N HIS A 935 -8.07 -19.95 43.10
CA HIS A 935 -8.49 -21.15 43.84
C HIS A 935 -8.31 -21.03 45.37
N PHE A 936 -7.35 -20.20 45.79
CA PHE A 936 -6.99 -19.94 47.17
C PHE A 936 -7.62 -18.63 47.71
N LEU A 937 -8.44 -17.95 46.92
CA LEU A 937 -9.18 -16.75 47.32
C LEU A 937 -10.67 -17.09 47.45
N VAL A 938 -11.29 -16.74 48.59
CA VAL A 938 -12.73 -16.83 48.81
C VAL A 938 -13.22 -15.45 49.23
N ASN A 939 -14.12 -14.84 48.45
CA ASN A 939 -14.62 -13.46 48.67
C ASN A 939 -13.50 -12.42 48.84
N GLY A 940 -12.41 -12.55 48.07
CA GLY A 940 -11.25 -11.65 48.16
C GLY A 940 -10.32 -11.89 49.37
N LYS A 941 -10.62 -12.86 50.25
CA LYS A 941 -9.77 -13.24 51.39
C LYS A 941 -9.04 -14.56 51.12
N ARG A 942 -7.83 -14.70 51.68
CA ARG A 942 -7.00 -15.92 51.54
C ARG A 942 -7.66 -17.09 52.29
N ASN A 943 -7.75 -18.25 51.65
CA ASN A 943 -8.20 -19.49 52.28
C ASN A 943 -6.99 -20.24 52.86
N GLU A 944 -6.69 -19.99 54.14
CA GLU A 944 -5.52 -20.57 54.82
C GLU A 944 -5.55 -22.11 54.86
N ARG A 945 -6.73 -22.71 54.97
CA ARG A 945 -6.87 -24.18 54.98
C ARG A 945 -6.40 -24.80 53.67
N LYS A 946 -6.76 -24.22 52.52
CA LYS A 946 -6.30 -24.68 51.20
C LYS A 946 -4.81 -24.45 50.96
N LEU A 947 -4.28 -23.33 51.45
CA LEU A 947 -2.84 -23.03 51.36
C LEU A 947 -2.02 -24.02 52.19
N ARG A 948 -2.40 -24.28 53.45
CA ARG A 948 -1.71 -25.25 54.33
C ARG A 948 -1.74 -26.69 53.81
N GLN A 949 -2.74 -27.05 53.00
CA GLN A 949 -2.85 -28.37 52.37
C GLN A 949 -1.95 -28.56 51.15
N GLN A 950 -1.56 -27.47 50.46
CA GLN A 950 -0.82 -27.55 49.20
C GLN A 950 0.60 -26.97 49.26
N VAL A 951 0.89 -26.06 50.20
CA VAL A 951 2.20 -25.44 50.35
C VAL A 951 3.05 -26.27 51.31
N PRO A 952 4.27 -26.71 50.92
CA PRO A 952 5.19 -27.40 51.81
C PRO A 952 5.46 -26.59 53.10
N PRO A 953 5.71 -27.25 54.26
CA PRO A 953 5.99 -26.55 55.52
C PRO A 953 7.20 -25.60 55.47
N LEU A 954 8.10 -25.78 54.50
CA LEU A 954 9.27 -24.92 54.28
C LEU A 954 8.94 -23.61 53.54
N LEU A 955 7.72 -23.46 53.00
CA LEU A 955 7.27 -22.31 52.21
C LEU A 955 6.11 -21.56 52.88
N THR A 956 5.78 -21.87 54.14
CA THR A 956 4.78 -21.13 54.91
C THR A 956 5.29 -19.72 55.23
N PHE A 957 4.68 -18.75 54.55
CA PHE A 957 4.75 -17.31 54.83
C PHE A 957 3.96 -16.93 56.08
#